data_AF-A0A1Q9P9C5-F1
#
_entry.id   AF-A0A1Q9P9C5-F1
#
_cell.length_a   1.000
_cell.length_b   1.000
_cell.length_c   1.000
_cell.angle_alpha   90.00
_cell.angle_beta   90.00
_cell.angle_gamma   90.00
#
_symmetry.space_group_name_H-M   'P 1'
#
loop_
_entity.id
_entity.type
_entity.pdbx_description
1 polymer ?
#
loop_
_entity_poly.entity_id
_entity_poly.type
_entity_poly.pdbx_seq_one_letter_code
_entity_poly.pdbx_strand_id
1 'polypeptide(L)'
;PEKSLRNRMKLLSLTLVPWLVRLWPQETIVEDSVETLELLFSKLDTEFRGVSDDITFTKATLDGTPIDPPSILDLLRFRLPDTMDALSFQAMTSGKINSHRLYRAPNKLMTQSLLEVPTPRIKIEVIKDEVDQERLFGIKFEDELDVTKPWWVVLQDPTNDARMLVGCFTHRPVAKDGFLWAETSQEVLTQHNLGDVLGLPQIIMTGSKTEEGIEVWSSSVGDDEAIESGCLEVISRGRSTVGQLRAIRQTFPKAHRTKPVSTGPPIESFYNRVVDSLRRYIGSVTRPTPVTVHLIMKDDKCKVTFTDEENGEQLQSAILEYTTDLISLLRWPMLKGRPMFTDSGVYVTWSVFDDVQFGELDFLRPYVSFKAARSTPERLPKRIAQFLDEVDTIQVGIAHDKTTCPISIGDAVDHGECWKITLSSDCSREVQRQLGKIMTGEDINGLLAPGRLYAGKLYKLKVSLPTVSEKDESIVFHEEKFIRIFLRNNGLVLKKLTPGTYLEVNKQQWIVSVSWEDETHLKWEAVSTVSGLFFKGNRHTIELTHGRGAEEERNRILELITSEVLQEQIANYSKLEDLLISDLRDLGYTKTSPQCELRVIKSTNSSFIFGIYPVERSSREPIHKITIKNTGEDSPDSLFQGFESSLSEGELSHFYIINNDPFLKKLESWVKRYIENNH
;
A
#
# COMPACT_ATOMS: atom_id res chain seq x y z
N PRO A 1 -38.58 -12.03 31.13
CA PRO A 1 -39.93 -12.42 30.66
C PRO A 1 -40.79 -12.96 31.81
N GLU A 2 -42.11 -12.84 31.70
CA GLU A 2 -43.06 -13.46 32.64
C GLU A 2 -42.85 -14.98 32.70
N LYS A 3 -43.28 -15.61 33.80
CA LYS A 3 -43.08 -17.05 34.02
C LYS A 3 -43.69 -17.91 32.90
N SER A 4 -44.88 -17.52 32.42
CA SER A 4 -45.58 -18.13 31.28
C SER A 4 -44.73 -18.09 30.00
N LEU A 5 -44.24 -16.90 29.61
CA LEU A 5 -43.42 -16.74 28.41
C LEU A 5 -42.07 -17.48 28.53
N ARG A 6 -41.44 -17.46 29.72
CA ARG A 6 -40.21 -18.24 29.98
C ARG A 6 -40.44 -19.75 29.82
N ASN A 7 -41.56 -20.26 30.30
CA ASN A 7 -41.91 -21.67 30.21
C ASN A 7 -42.23 -22.11 28.76
N ARG A 8 -42.93 -21.26 27.98
CA ARG A 8 -43.16 -21.49 26.55
C ARG A 8 -41.87 -21.46 25.73
N MET A 9 -40.94 -20.54 26.04
CA MET A 9 -39.62 -20.52 25.41
C MET A 9 -38.80 -21.77 25.75
N LYS A 10 -38.85 -22.26 27.00
CA LYS A 10 -38.20 -23.52 27.39
C LYS A 10 -38.77 -24.71 26.61
N LEU A 11 -40.10 -24.80 26.48
CA LEU A 11 -40.75 -25.83 25.69
C LEU A 11 -40.32 -25.77 24.21
N LEU A 12 -40.29 -24.57 23.62
CA LEU A 12 -39.82 -24.35 22.24
C LEU A 12 -38.36 -24.79 22.06
N SER A 13 -37.48 -24.43 22.99
CA SER A 13 -36.08 -24.83 22.95
C SER A 13 -35.91 -26.36 23.05
N LEU A 14 -36.68 -27.02 23.91
CA LEU A 14 -36.63 -28.48 24.08
C LEU A 14 -37.30 -29.23 22.91
N THR A 15 -38.28 -28.63 22.23
CA THR A 15 -38.90 -29.20 21.01
C THR A 15 -38.07 -29.01 19.76
N LEU A 16 -37.28 -27.93 19.65
CA LEU A 16 -36.32 -27.73 18.56
C LEU A 16 -35.11 -28.67 18.68
N VAL A 17 -34.86 -29.21 19.87
CA VAL A 17 -33.71 -30.08 20.17
C VAL A 17 -34.20 -31.36 20.89
N PRO A 18 -35.09 -32.18 20.27
CA PRO A 18 -35.83 -33.23 20.98
C PRO A 18 -34.97 -34.42 21.43
N TRP A 19 -33.83 -34.66 20.78
CA TRP A 19 -32.81 -35.62 21.20
C TRP A 19 -32.14 -35.32 22.54
N LEU A 20 -32.17 -34.07 23.03
CA LEU A 20 -31.49 -33.68 24.27
C LEU A 20 -32.17 -34.26 25.51
N VAL A 21 -33.52 -34.27 25.50
CA VAL A 21 -34.33 -34.95 26.51
C VAL A 21 -34.13 -36.47 26.47
N ARG A 22 -33.86 -37.03 25.28
CA ARG A 22 -33.60 -38.46 25.11
C ARG A 22 -32.19 -38.89 25.55
N LEU A 23 -31.20 -38.03 25.37
CA LEU A 23 -29.81 -38.29 25.73
C LEU A 23 -29.57 -38.18 27.24
N TRP A 24 -30.28 -37.26 27.91
CA TRP A 24 -30.13 -37.03 29.35
C TRP A 24 -31.48 -36.87 30.09
N PRO A 25 -32.33 -37.91 30.08
CA PRO A 25 -33.68 -37.84 30.65
C PRO A 25 -33.68 -37.61 32.16
N GLN A 26 -32.62 -38.05 32.85
CA GLN A 26 -32.47 -37.99 34.31
C GLN A 26 -31.71 -36.74 34.79
N GLU A 27 -31.23 -35.89 33.88
CA GLU A 27 -30.48 -34.69 34.27
C GLU A 27 -31.39 -33.69 34.97
N THR A 28 -30.91 -33.08 36.04
CA THR A 28 -31.64 -32.09 36.82
C THR A 28 -31.07 -30.71 36.49
N ILE A 29 -31.94 -29.74 36.18
CA ILE A 29 -31.50 -28.40 35.72
C ILE A 29 -30.89 -27.57 36.87
N VAL A 30 -31.14 -27.99 38.11
CA VAL A 30 -30.62 -27.39 39.34
C VAL A 30 -30.17 -28.54 40.23
N GLU A 31 -28.98 -28.43 40.83
CA GLU A 31 -28.33 -29.50 41.61
C GLU A 31 -29.21 -30.06 42.77
N ASP A 32 -30.18 -29.28 43.25
CA ASP A 32 -31.12 -29.66 44.31
C ASP A 32 -32.56 -29.99 43.81
N SER A 33 -32.78 -30.03 42.48
CA SER A 33 -34.10 -30.29 41.90
C SER A 33 -34.37 -31.79 41.79
N VAL A 34 -35.53 -32.23 42.31
CA VAL A 34 -36.03 -33.60 42.09
C VAL A 34 -36.69 -33.76 40.71
N GLU A 35 -36.96 -32.65 40.01
CA GLU A 35 -37.60 -32.64 38.70
C GLU A 35 -36.54 -32.86 37.61
N THR A 36 -36.59 -34.02 36.95
CA THR A 36 -35.69 -34.37 35.84
C THR A 36 -36.08 -33.66 34.56
N LEU A 37 -35.16 -33.57 33.60
CA LEU A 37 -35.34 -32.91 32.31
C LEU A 37 -36.56 -33.48 31.55
N GLU A 38 -36.73 -34.80 31.59
CA GLU A 38 -37.87 -35.49 30.98
C GLU A 38 -39.19 -35.10 31.66
N LEU A 39 -39.22 -35.06 33.00
CA LEU A 39 -40.42 -34.74 33.77
C LEU A 39 -40.82 -33.27 33.59
N LEU A 40 -39.83 -32.36 33.54
CA LEU A 40 -40.06 -30.95 33.23
C LEU A 40 -40.59 -30.79 31.81
N PHE A 41 -40.04 -31.51 30.83
CA PHE A 41 -40.50 -31.43 29.45
C PHE A 41 -41.94 -31.92 29.31
N SER A 42 -42.27 -33.10 29.85
CA SER A 42 -43.65 -33.61 29.82
C SER A 42 -44.63 -32.67 30.51
N LYS A 43 -44.25 -32.04 31.63
CA LYS A 43 -45.08 -31.06 32.33
C LYS A 43 -45.33 -29.80 31.50
N LEU A 44 -44.28 -29.24 30.91
CA LEU A 44 -44.39 -28.06 30.04
C LEU A 44 -45.17 -28.39 28.76
N ASP A 45 -44.96 -29.56 28.17
CA ASP A 45 -45.68 -30.00 26.97
C ASP A 45 -47.18 -30.14 27.29
N THR A 46 -47.52 -30.74 28.43
CA THR A 46 -48.92 -30.88 28.86
C THR A 46 -49.56 -29.53 29.20
N GLU A 47 -48.82 -28.62 29.84
CA GLU A 47 -49.30 -27.30 30.27
C GLU A 47 -49.51 -26.33 29.08
N PHE A 48 -48.74 -26.47 28.00
CA PHE A 48 -48.74 -25.50 26.89
C PHE A 48 -49.07 -26.08 25.50
N ARG A 49 -49.17 -27.40 25.31
CA ARG A 49 -49.77 -28.02 24.10
C ARG A 49 -51.28 -28.24 24.22
N GLY A 50 -51.95 -27.62 25.18
CA GLY A 50 -53.40 -27.58 25.22
C GLY A 50 -53.97 -26.83 24.02
N VAL A 51 -54.87 -27.52 23.30
CA VAL A 51 -55.82 -27.09 22.25
C VAL A 51 -55.65 -25.67 21.71
N SER A 52 -55.42 -25.59 20.40
CA SER A 52 -55.41 -24.39 19.56
C SER A 52 -56.57 -23.44 19.89
N ASP A 53 -56.34 -22.49 20.80
CA ASP A 53 -57.15 -21.28 20.83
C ASP A 53 -56.79 -20.52 19.56
N ASP A 54 -57.76 -20.47 18.63
CA ASP A 54 -57.69 -19.63 17.45
C ASP A 54 -57.24 -18.23 17.86
N ILE A 55 -56.06 -17.83 17.37
CA ILE A 55 -55.54 -16.48 17.57
C ILE A 55 -56.47 -15.54 16.80
N THR A 56 -57.50 -15.07 17.48
CA THR A 56 -58.43 -14.06 16.98
C THR A 56 -57.79 -12.70 17.14
N PHE A 57 -57.26 -12.17 16.04
CA PHE A 57 -56.82 -10.79 15.99
C PHE A 57 -58.05 -9.87 15.99
N THR A 58 -58.39 -9.32 17.14
CA THR A 58 -59.36 -8.23 17.23
C THR A 58 -58.68 -6.95 16.72
N LYS A 59 -59.20 -6.44 15.61
CA LYS A 59 -58.77 -5.17 14.99
C LYS A 59 -59.26 -4.01 15.87
N ALA A 60 -58.54 -3.71 16.95
CA ALA A 60 -58.85 -2.58 17.82
C ALA A 60 -57.56 -1.89 18.27
N THR A 61 -57.00 -1.08 17.37
CA THR A 61 -56.46 0.29 17.61
C THR A 61 -55.68 0.72 16.37
N LEU A 62 -56.39 1.25 15.37
CA LEU A 62 -55.83 2.09 14.31
C LEU A 62 -56.75 3.28 14.09
N ASP A 63 -57.05 4.01 15.17
CA ASP A 63 -57.44 5.43 15.11
C ASP A 63 -56.30 6.32 15.62
N GLY A 64 -55.07 5.78 15.65
CA GLY A 64 -53.85 6.55 15.84
C GLY A 64 -53.30 6.98 14.48
N THR A 65 -52.98 8.26 14.35
CA THR A 65 -52.24 8.89 13.24
C THR A 65 -51.21 7.96 12.60
N PRO A 66 -51.01 8.01 11.25
CA PRO A 66 -50.19 7.07 10.51
C PRO A 66 -48.80 6.96 11.13
N ILE A 67 -48.50 5.80 11.72
CA ILE A 67 -47.16 5.43 12.16
C ILE A 67 -46.47 4.89 10.91
N ASP A 68 -45.39 5.55 10.50
CA ASP A 68 -44.54 5.09 9.40
C ASP A 68 -44.17 3.60 9.59
N PRO A 69 -44.17 2.80 8.51
CA PRO A 69 -43.82 1.39 8.58
C PRO A 69 -42.40 1.19 9.16
N PRO A 70 -42.16 0.10 9.92
CA PRO A 70 -40.86 -0.14 10.54
C PRO A 70 -39.77 -0.27 9.49
N SER A 71 -38.58 0.26 9.80
CA SER A 71 -37.48 0.34 8.83
C SER A 71 -36.81 -1.02 8.65
N ILE A 72 -36.18 -1.23 7.49
CA ILE A 72 -35.34 -2.40 7.14
C ILE A 72 -34.25 -2.72 8.20
N LEU A 73 -33.88 -1.77 9.05
CA LEU A 73 -32.93 -1.96 10.14
C LEU A 73 -33.53 -2.65 11.38
N ASP A 74 -34.83 -2.52 11.60
CA ASP A 74 -35.57 -3.28 12.61
C ASP A 74 -35.64 -4.77 12.24
N LEU A 75 -35.62 -5.07 10.93
CA LEU A 75 -35.62 -6.41 10.34
C LEU A 75 -34.20 -7.01 10.14
N LEU A 76 -33.13 -6.21 10.24
CA LEU A 76 -31.73 -6.67 10.14
C LEU A 76 -31.14 -7.19 11.46
N ARG A 77 -31.86 -7.06 12.58
CA ARG A 77 -31.40 -7.42 13.93
C ARG A 77 -31.35 -8.92 14.23
N PHE A 78 -31.84 -9.79 13.34
CA PHE A 78 -31.80 -11.24 13.49
C PHE A 78 -31.01 -11.88 12.33
N ARG A 79 -29.71 -12.10 12.53
CA ARG A 79 -28.89 -12.98 11.68
C ARG A 79 -28.54 -14.26 12.44
N LEU A 80 -28.53 -15.36 11.70
CA LEU A 80 -28.39 -16.74 12.19
C LEU A 80 -26.99 -16.99 12.80
N PRO A 81 -26.87 -17.89 13.79
CA PRO A 81 -25.65 -18.10 14.58
C PRO A 81 -24.48 -18.76 13.82
N ASP A 82 -24.72 -19.34 12.64
CA ASP A 82 -23.82 -20.37 12.09
C ASP A 82 -22.92 -19.89 10.92
N THR A 83 -22.85 -18.59 10.64
CA THR A 83 -21.87 -18.06 9.68
C THR A 83 -20.52 -17.82 10.37
N MET A 84 -19.40 -18.14 9.70
CA MET A 84 -18.01 -17.99 10.18
C MET A 84 -17.67 -16.64 10.83
N ASP A 85 -18.39 -15.56 10.47
CA ASP A 85 -18.28 -14.24 11.11
C ASP A 85 -18.69 -14.24 12.61
N ALA A 86 -19.58 -15.15 13.03
CA ALA A 86 -20.12 -15.24 14.40
C ALA A 86 -19.19 -15.96 15.40
N LEU A 87 -18.30 -16.85 14.93
CA LEU A 87 -17.33 -17.57 15.78
C LEU A 87 -16.28 -16.63 16.37
N SER A 88 -15.96 -15.53 15.67
CA SER A 88 -15.06 -14.49 16.18
C SER A 88 -15.70 -13.59 17.27
N PHE A 89 -17.03 -13.57 17.34
CA PHE A 89 -17.80 -12.66 18.21
C PHE A 89 -18.36 -13.32 19.47
N GLN A 90 -18.48 -14.65 19.49
CA GLN A 90 -19.05 -15.40 20.62
C GLN A 90 -18.13 -15.36 21.85
N ALA A 91 -16.81 -15.25 21.65
CA ALA A 91 -15.83 -15.15 22.74
C ALA A 91 -15.86 -13.79 23.48
N MET A 92 -16.36 -12.71 22.86
CA MET A 92 -16.30 -11.35 23.41
C MET A 92 -17.57 -10.86 24.12
N THR A 93 -18.67 -11.61 24.07
CA THR A 93 -19.99 -11.11 24.51
C THR A 93 -20.63 -11.89 25.66
N SER A 94 -19.85 -12.64 26.44
CA SER A 94 -20.32 -13.09 27.76
C SER A 94 -20.32 -11.91 28.74
N GLY A 95 -21.51 -11.36 29.02
CA GLY A 95 -21.77 -10.64 30.26
C GLY A 95 -21.93 -9.11 30.22
N LYS A 96 -22.05 -8.43 29.07
CA LYS A 96 -22.30 -6.98 29.05
C LYS A 96 -23.55 -6.58 28.27
N ILE A 97 -24.48 -5.96 28.99
CA ILE A 97 -25.79 -5.47 28.55
C ILE A 97 -25.62 -4.47 27.39
N ASN A 98 -26.37 -4.70 26.31
CA ASN A 98 -26.34 -3.94 25.03
C ASN A 98 -26.87 -2.51 25.16
N SER A 99 -26.05 -1.54 25.62
CA SER A 99 -26.39 -0.10 25.60
C SER A 99 -25.87 0.65 24.36
N HIS A 100 -24.98 0.05 23.56
CA HIS A 100 -24.41 0.69 22.36
C HIS A 100 -25.26 0.56 21.08
N ARG A 101 -26.41 -0.14 21.13
CA ARG A 101 -27.30 -0.38 19.98
C ARG A 101 -28.37 0.71 19.73
N LEU A 102 -28.35 1.81 20.50
CA LEU A 102 -29.40 2.85 20.50
C LEU A 102 -29.00 4.20 19.85
N TYR A 103 -27.78 4.38 19.33
CA TYR A 103 -27.31 5.69 18.83
C TYR A 103 -26.79 5.73 17.37
N ARG A 104 -27.38 4.96 16.44
CA ARG A 104 -27.12 5.15 15.00
C ARG A 104 -28.38 5.66 14.31
N ALA A 105 -28.45 6.97 14.08
CA ALA A 105 -29.45 7.59 13.23
C ALA A 105 -29.20 7.22 11.75
N PRO A 106 -30.24 6.94 10.94
CA PRO A 106 -30.11 6.59 9.53
C PRO A 106 -30.05 7.86 8.68
N ASN A 107 -28.86 8.44 8.49
CA ASN A 107 -28.69 9.48 7.48
C ASN A 107 -28.37 8.83 6.13
N LYS A 108 -29.33 8.94 5.20
CA LYS A 108 -29.18 8.64 3.77
C LYS A 108 -27.88 9.26 3.25
N LEU A 109 -27.06 8.47 2.54
CA LEU A 109 -26.02 8.97 1.65
C LEU A 109 -26.68 9.95 0.66
N MET A 110 -26.44 11.24 0.86
CA MET A 110 -26.88 12.29 -0.07
C MET A 110 -25.88 12.33 -1.22
N THR A 111 -26.24 11.73 -2.36
CA THR A 111 -25.48 11.87 -3.60
C THR A 111 -25.96 13.11 -4.33
N GLN A 112 -25.05 14.08 -4.55
CA GLN A 112 -25.34 15.20 -5.42
C GLN A 112 -25.34 14.71 -6.87
N SER A 113 -26.44 15.00 -7.58
CA SER A 113 -26.53 14.82 -9.02
C SER A 113 -25.42 15.61 -9.71
N LEU A 114 -24.77 14.99 -10.71
CA LEU A 114 -24.07 15.78 -11.71
C LEU A 114 -25.09 16.74 -12.33
N LEU A 115 -24.69 18.01 -12.49
CA LEU A 115 -25.38 18.93 -13.38
C LEU A 115 -25.55 18.22 -14.71
N GLU A 116 -26.79 18.22 -15.20
CA GLU A 116 -27.17 17.63 -16.48
C GLU A 116 -26.22 18.16 -17.56
N VAL A 117 -25.21 17.37 -17.92
CA VAL A 117 -24.54 17.53 -19.20
C VAL A 117 -25.64 17.26 -20.21
N PRO A 118 -25.99 18.22 -21.10
CA PRO A 118 -27.03 17.98 -22.09
C PRO A 118 -26.53 16.87 -22.99
N THR A 119 -26.94 15.64 -22.70
CA THR A 119 -26.74 14.51 -23.61
C THR A 119 -27.27 14.95 -24.97
N PRO A 120 -26.47 14.86 -26.05
CA PRO A 120 -26.99 15.08 -27.39
C PRO A 120 -28.17 14.12 -27.53
N ARG A 121 -29.37 14.68 -27.65
CA ARG A 121 -30.58 13.93 -27.94
C ARG A 121 -30.35 13.27 -29.29
N ILE A 122 -29.81 12.06 -29.29
CA ILE A 122 -30.12 11.10 -30.34
C ILE A 122 -31.63 10.97 -30.22
N LYS A 123 -32.35 11.68 -31.08
CA LYS A 123 -33.78 11.48 -31.31
C LYS A 123 -33.89 10.06 -31.84
N ILE A 124 -33.96 9.10 -30.93
CA ILE A 124 -34.72 7.90 -31.19
C ILE A 124 -36.15 8.45 -31.29
N GLU A 125 -36.66 8.56 -32.50
CA GLU A 125 -38.08 8.79 -32.72
C GLU A 125 -38.80 7.61 -32.07
N VAL A 126 -39.16 7.81 -30.80
CA VAL A 126 -40.18 7.01 -30.14
C VAL A 126 -41.43 7.35 -30.93
N ILE A 127 -41.77 6.47 -31.88
CA ILE A 127 -43.11 6.42 -32.45
C ILE A 127 -44.03 6.38 -31.25
N LYS A 128 -44.78 7.47 -31.04
CA LYS A 128 -45.85 7.52 -30.06
C LYS A 128 -46.95 6.61 -30.60
N ASP A 129 -46.77 5.31 -30.44
CA ASP A 129 -47.90 4.40 -30.44
C ASP A 129 -48.78 4.82 -29.26
N GLU A 130 -50.07 5.01 -29.53
CA GLU A 130 -51.13 5.25 -28.55
C GLU A 130 -51.31 4.00 -27.68
N VAL A 131 -50.27 3.62 -26.94
CA VAL A 131 -50.31 2.55 -25.94
C VAL A 131 -50.83 3.19 -24.66
N ASP A 132 -52.00 2.71 -24.21
CA ASP A 132 -52.58 2.99 -22.89
C ASP A 132 -51.47 3.11 -21.84
N GLN A 133 -51.37 4.28 -21.19
CA GLN A 133 -50.30 4.72 -20.29
C GLN A 133 -50.16 3.89 -18.98
N GLU A 134 -50.76 2.70 -18.90
CA GLU A 134 -50.82 1.88 -17.70
C GLU A 134 -50.21 0.48 -17.87
N ARG A 135 -49.62 0.16 -19.03
CA ARG A 135 -49.10 -1.18 -19.33
C ARG A 135 -47.59 -1.26 -19.26
N LEU A 136 -47.09 -2.26 -18.56
CA LEU A 136 -45.67 -2.59 -18.42
C LEU A 136 -45.39 -3.93 -19.09
N PHE A 137 -44.25 -4.06 -19.74
CA PHE A 137 -43.85 -5.32 -20.38
C PHE A 137 -42.56 -5.87 -19.78
N GLY A 138 -42.43 -7.19 -19.81
CA GLY A 138 -41.25 -7.89 -19.35
C GLY A 138 -41.07 -9.24 -20.03
N ILE A 139 -39.86 -9.78 -19.96
CA ILE A 139 -39.54 -11.14 -20.41
C ILE A 139 -38.75 -11.83 -19.30
N LYS A 140 -39.21 -13.03 -18.93
CA LYS A 140 -38.49 -13.97 -18.07
C LYS A 140 -37.87 -15.05 -18.95
N PHE A 141 -36.60 -15.35 -18.72
CA PHE A 141 -35.81 -16.39 -19.37
C PHE A 141 -35.48 -17.46 -18.33
N GLU A 142 -36.06 -18.65 -18.43
CA GLU A 142 -35.96 -19.71 -17.42
C GLU A 142 -35.90 -21.09 -18.08
N ASP A 143 -35.08 -21.99 -17.54
CA ASP A 143 -35.04 -23.39 -17.96
C ASP A 143 -36.16 -24.17 -17.26
N GLU A 144 -37.16 -24.60 -18.01
CA GLU A 144 -38.30 -25.37 -17.48
C GLU A 144 -37.88 -26.75 -16.96
N LEU A 145 -36.78 -27.31 -17.47
CA LEU A 145 -36.32 -28.67 -17.14
C LEU A 145 -35.35 -28.68 -15.96
N ASP A 146 -34.58 -27.61 -15.79
CA ASP A 146 -33.60 -27.48 -14.70
C ASP A 146 -33.81 -26.20 -13.90
N VAL A 147 -34.72 -26.31 -12.93
CA VAL A 147 -35.03 -25.25 -11.97
C VAL A 147 -33.84 -24.83 -11.10
N THR A 148 -32.72 -25.57 -11.10
CA THR A 148 -31.53 -25.19 -10.31
C THR A 148 -30.66 -24.14 -10.99
N LYS A 149 -30.83 -23.95 -12.30
CA LYS A 149 -30.11 -22.94 -13.07
C LYS A 149 -30.56 -21.52 -12.74
N PRO A 150 -29.67 -20.54 -12.89
CA PRO A 150 -30.06 -19.15 -12.78
C PRO A 150 -31.00 -18.76 -13.93
N TRP A 151 -32.00 -17.95 -13.61
CA TRP A 151 -32.97 -17.41 -14.56
C TRP A 151 -32.88 -15.88 -14.59
N TRP A 152 -33.32 -15.29 -15.69
CA TRP A 152 -33.16 -13.86 -15.95
C TRP A 152 -34.51 -13.20 -16.16
N VAL A 153 -34.64 -11.97 -15.68
CA VAL A 153 -35.83 -11.15 -15.91
C VAL A 153 -35.40 -9.78 -16.41
N VAL A 154 -36.09 -9.35 -17.47
CA VAL A 154 -35.98 -8.00 -18.02
C VAL A 154 -37.35 -7.35 -17.98
N LEU A 155 -37.50 -6.26 -17.22
CA LEU A 155 -38.78 -5.55 -17.05
C LEU A 155 -38.63 -4.10 -17.51
N GLN A 156 -39.67 -3.53 -18.08
CA GLN A 156 -39.78 -2.08 -18.22
C GLN A 156 -39.91 -1.45 -16.83
N ASP A 157 -39.19 -0.35 -16.57
CA ASP A 157 -39.23 0.31 -15.27
C ASP A 157 -40.60 1.00 -15.06
N PRO A 158 -41.36 0.66 -13.99
CA PRO A 158 -42.67 1.26 -13.68
C PRO A 158 -42.65 2.78 -13.42
N THR A 159 -41.45 3.34 -13.24
CA THR A 159 -41.22 4.77 -13.03
C THR A 159 -40.69 5.50 -14.26
N ASN A 160 -40.19 4.76 -15.27
CA ASN A 160 -39.61 5.33 -16.48
C ASN A 160 -39.67 4.33 -17.65
N ASP A 161 -40.62 4.53 -18.55
CA ASP A 161 -40.88 3.64 -19.69
C ASP A 161 -39.70 3.48 -20.67
N ALA A 162 -38.78 4.44 -20.70
CA ALA A 162 -37.58 4.38 -21.52
C ALA A 162 -36.47 3.50 -20.91
N ARG A 163 -36.60 3.14 -19.64
CA ARG A 163 -35.62 2.35 -18.89
C ARG A 163 -36.03 0.88 -18.80
N MET A 164 -35.06 0.00 -18.99
CA MET A 164 -35.20 -1.44 -18.79
C MET A 164 -34.44 -1.88 -17.54
N LEU A 165 -35.01 -2.79 -16.76
CA LEU A 165 -34.45 -3.33 -15.54
C LEU A 165 -34.04 -4.79 -15.78
N VAL A 166 -32.78 -5.14 -15.54
CA VAL A 166 -32.26 -6.49 -15.73
C VAL A 166 -31.86 -7.09 -14.39
N GLY A 167 -32.29 -8.33 -14.13
CA GLY A 167 -31.93 -9.08 -12.92
C GLY A 167 -31.73 -10.56 -13.23
N CYS A 168 -30.75 -11.17 -12.56
CA CYS A 168 -30.51 -12.61 -12.56
C CYS A 168 -30.92 -13.16 -11.20
N PHE A 169 -31.53 -14.33 -11.14
CA PHE A 169 -32.05 -14.92 -9.91
C PHE A 169 -31.69 -16.41 -9.88
N THR A 170 -31.57 -16.98 -8.68
CA THR A 170 -31.31 -18.40 -8.47
C THR A 170 -32.44 -19.01 -7.64
N HIS A 171 -32.63 -20.32 -7.72
CA HIS A 171 -33.74 -21.03 -7.05
C HIS A 171 -33.60 -21.17 -5.53
N ARG A 172 -32.47 -20.76 -4.96
CA ARG A 172 -32.30 -20.59 -3.50
C ARG A 172 -32.07 -19.12 -3.14
N PRO A 173 -33.00 -18.20 -3.43
CA PRO A 173 -32.84 -16.84 -2.96
C PRO A 173 -33.00 -16.86 -1.44
N VAL A 174 -32.16 -16.10 -0.74
CA VAL A 174 -32.39 -15.83 0.67
C VAL A 174 -33.65 -14.97 0.74
N ALA A 175 -34.81 -15.60 0.87
CA ALA A 175 -36.09 -14.91 0.99
C ALA A 175 -36.04 -14.09 2.28
N LYS A 176 -35.74 -12.80 2.12
CA LYS A 176 -35.70 -11.85 3.22
C LYS A 176 -36.86 -10.90 3.03
N ASP A 177 -37.76 -10.89 4.01
CA ASP A 177 -38.96 -10.05 4.02
C ASP A 177 -39.91 -10.32 2.83
N GLY A 178 -39.88 -11.55 2.30
CA GLY A 178 -40.70 -11.99 1.15
C GLY A 178 -40.17 -11.58 -0.23
N PHE A 179 -39.00 -10.95 -0.31
CA PHE A 179 -38.36 -10.59 -1.58
C PHE A 179 -37.39 -11.66 -2.08
N LEU A 180 -37.47 -11.96 -3.37
CA LEU A 180 -36.46 -12.68 -4.14
C LEU A 180 -35.39 -11.66 -4.55
N TRP A 181 -34.19 -11.79 -4.01
CA TRP A 181 -33.07 -10.90 -4.33
C TRP A 181 -32.32 -11.40 -5.55
N ALA A 182 -32.00 -10.50 -6.47
CA ALA A 182 -31.19 -10.81 -7.63
C ALA A 182 -29.77 -11.19 -7.21
N GLU A 183 -29.21 -12.18 -7.89
CA GLU A 183 -27.84 -12.61 -7.74
C GLU A 183 -26.89 -11.51 -8.23
N THR A 184 -25.84 -11.29 -7.44
CA THR A 184 -24.81 -10.27 -7.67
C THR A 184 -23.41 -10.87 -7.70
N SER A 185 -23.28 -12.18 -7.51
CA SER A 185 -22.04 -12.92 -7.68
C SER A 185 -21.62 -12.91 -9.14
N GLN A 186 -20.41 -12.41 -9.40
CA GLN A 186 -19.84 -12.39 -10.75
C GLN A 186 -19.78 -13.81 -11.33
N GLU A 187 -19.43 -14.81 -10.53
CA GLU A 187 -19.38 -16.22 -10.96
C GLU A 187 -20.71 -16.65 -11.60
N VAL A 188 -21.84 -16.38 -10.95
CA VAL A 188 -23.17 -16.74 -11.47
C VAL A 188 -23.56 -15.87 -12.66
N LEU A 189 -23.31 -14.56 -12.59
CA LEU A 189 -23.68 -13.64 -13.67
C LEU A 189 -22.87 -13.87 -14.95
N THR A 190 -21.69 -14.47 -14.85
CA THR A 190 -20.81 -14.79 -15.99
C THR A 190 -20.93 -16.23 -16.50
N GLN A 191 -21.73 -17.08 -15.83
CA GLN A 191 -21.94 -18.48 -16.27
C GLN A 191 -22.67 -18.58 -17.61
N HIS A 192 -23.46 -17.57 -17.98
CA HIS A 192 -24.21 -17.54 -19.23
C HIS A 192 -23.78 -16.37 -20.10
N ASN A 193 -23.42 -16.67 -21.35
CA ASN A 193 -23.26 -15.63 -22.36
C ASN A 193 -24.66 -15.17 -22.86
N LEU A 194 -24.70 -14.07 -23.60
CA LEU A 194 -25.97 -13.53 -24.12
C LEU A 194 -26.76 -14.56 -24.94
N GLY A 195 -26.07 -15.37 -25.76
CA GLY A 195 -26.70 -16.41 -26.57
C GLY A 195 -27.34 -17.51 -25.72
N ASP A 196 -26.68 -17.91 -24.63
CA ASP A 196 -27.21 -18.91 -23.70
C ASP A 196 -28.51 -18.42 -23.05
N VAL A 197 -28.55 -17.15 -22.61
CA VAL A 197 -29.75 -16.56 -21.99
C VAL A 197 -30.89 -16.45 -23.01
N LEU A 198 -30.59 -15.98 -24.23
CA LEU A 198 -31.60 -15.82 -25.28
C LEU A 198 -32.13 -17.17 -25.82
N GLY A 199 -31.35 -18.25 -25.63
CA GLY A 199 -31.74 -19.61 -25.99
C GLY A 199 -32.66 -20.30 -24.96
N LEU A 200 -32.88 -19.69 -23.79
CA LEU A 200 -33.81 -20.21 -22.78
C LEU A 200 -35.28 -19.99 -23.22
N PRO A 201 -36.20 -20.85 -22.76
CA PRO A 201 -37.64 -20.60 -22.85
C PRO A 201 -37.99 -19.19 -22.34
N GLN A 202 -38.86 -18.51 -23.09
CA GLN A 202 -39.24 -17.13 -22.83
C GLN A 202 -40.69 -17.09 -22.33
N ILE A 203 -40.89 -16.44 -21.19
CA ILE A 203 -42.19 -16.17 -20.61
C ILE A 203 -42.43 -14.67 -20.70
N ILE A 204 -43.43 -14.28 -21.47
CA ILE A 204 -43.81 -12.87 -21.64
C ILE A 204 -44.59 -12.45 -20.41
N MET A 205 -44.19 -11.35 -19.80
CA MET A 205 -44.84 -10.74 -18.64
C MET A 205 -45.53 -9.46 -19.10
N THR A 206 -46.84 -9.37 -18.88
CA THR A 206 -47.62 -8.15 -19.09
C THR A 206 -48.09 -7.65 -17.74
N GLY A 207 -47.77 -6.40 -17.42
CA GLY A 207 -48.06 -5.76 -16.15
C GLY A 207 -49.06 -4.62 -16.29
N SER A 208 -49.89 -4.40 -15.28
CA SER A 208 -50.68 -3.19 -15.10
C SER A 208 -50.34 -2.58 -13.74
N LYS A 209 -50.11 -1.27 -13.71
CA LYS A 209 -49.73 -0.56 -12.50
C LYS A 209 -50.97 -0.29 -11.64
N THR A 210 -50.96 -0.75 -10.39
CA THR A 210 -52.03 -0.51 -9.41
C THR A 210 -51.47 0.14 -8.13
N GLU A 211 -52.34 0.51 -7.20
CA GLU A 211 -51.93 1.11 -5.91
C GLU A 211 -51.15 0.11 -5.03
N GLU A 212 -51.37 -1.18 -5.21
CA GLU A 212 -50.75 -2.27 -4.44
C GLU A 212 -49.42 -2.76 -5.06
N GLY A 213 -49.13 -2.41 -6.32
CA GLY A 213 -47.91 -2.81 -7.03
C GLY A 213 -48.13 -2.99 -8.53
N ILE A 214 -47.40 -3.90 -9.17
CA ILE A 214 -47.57 -4.21 -10.60
C ILE A 214 -48.31 -5.55 -10.72
N GLU A 215 -49.57 -5.56 -11.12
CA GLU A 215 -50.30 -6.80 -11.41
C GLU A 215 -49.80 -7.40 -12.71
N VAL A 216 -49.32 -8.64 -12.67
CA VAL A 216 -48.65 -9.29 -13.80
C VAL A 216 -49.39 -10.55 -14.24
N TRP A 217 -49.50 -10.71 -15.56
CA TRP A 217 -49.91 -11.94 -16.24
C TRP A 217 -48.74 -12.47 -17.05
N SER A 218 -48.57 -13.79 -17.05
CA SER A 218 -47.53 -14.49 -17.79
C SER A 218 -48.13 -15.35 -18.88
N SER A 219 -47.54 -15.31 -20.07
CA SER A 219 -47.89 -16.18 -21.19
C SER A 219 -46.62 -16.72 -21.84
N SER A 220 -46.60 -18.02 -22.12
CA SER A 220 -45.55 -18.64 -22.93
C SER A 220 -45.65 -18.15 -24.37
N VAL A 221 -44.53 -18.12 -25.09
CA VAL A 221 -44.52 -17.70 -26.50
C VAL A 221 -45.32 -18.71 -27.33
N GLY A 222 -46.45 -18.26 -27.88
CA GLY A 222 -47.35 -19.09 -28.71
C GLY A 222 -48.63 -19.56 -28.02
N ASP A 223 -48.77 -19.34 -26.70
CA ASP A 223 -49.99 -19.61 -25.96
C ASP A 223 -50.87 -18.36 -25.86
N ASP A 224 -52.16 -18.50 -26.20
CA ASP A 224 -53.13 -17.38 -26.14
C ASP A 224 -53.66 -17.13 -24.71
N GLU A 225 -53.53 -18.12 -23.82
CA GLU A 225 -53.98 -18.02 -22.42
C GLU A 225 -52.87 -17.42 -21.54
N ALA A 226 -53.12 -16.23 -21.00
CA ALA A 226 -52.23 -15.63 -20.00
C ALA A 226 -52.69 -16.00 -18.60
N ILE A 227 -51.76 -16.48 -17.78
CA ILE A 227 -51.99 -16.92 -16.41
C ILE A 227 -51.67 -15.75 -15.48
N GLU A 228 -52.58 -15.47 -14.54
CA GLU A 228 -52.34 -14.48 -13.49
C GLU A 228 -51.12 -14.89 -12.65
N SER A 229 -50.08 -14.07 -12.69
CA SER A 229 -48.84 -14.25 -11.93
C SER A 229 -48.85 -13.43 -10.64
N GLY A 230 -49.93 -12.72 -10.33
CA GLY A 230 -50.08 -11.94 -9.10
C GLY A 230 -49.45 -10.55 -9.18
N CYS A 231 -49.25 -9.92 -8.02
CA CYS A 231 -48.72 -8.56 -7.92
C CYS A 231 -47.20 -8.60 -7.63
N LEU A 232 -46.42 -7.92 -8.47
CA LEU A 232 -44.98 -7.72 -8.35
C LEU A 232 -44.66 -6.38 -7.70
N GLU A 233 -43.90 -6.45 -6.62
CA GLU A 233 -43.18 -5.30 -6.08
C GLU A 233 -41.72 -5.38 -6.52
N VAL A 234 -41.26 -4.30 -7.16
CA VAL A 234 -39.95 -4.22 -7.78
C VAL A 234 -39.06 -3.25 -7.01
N ILE A 235 -37.89 -3.73 -6.59
CA ILE A 235 -36.81 -2.88 -6.08
C ILE A 235 -35.77 -2.74 -7.18
N SER A 236 -35.63 -1.53 -7.74
CA SER A 236 -34.68 -1.23 -8.81
C SER A 236 -33.56 -0.29 -8.36
N ARG A 237 -32.43 -0.27 -9.09
CA ARG A 237 -31.31 0.67 -8.91
C ARG A 237 -30.68 1.03 -10.25
N GLY A 238 -30.12 2.23 -10.37
CA GLY A 238 -29.60 2.78 -11.62
C GLY A 238 -30.40 4.00 -12.06
N ARG A 239 -29.77 4.92 -12.81
CA ARG A 239 -30.46 6.05 -13.47
C ARG A 239 -30.29 6.06 -14.99
N SER A 240 -29.50 5.12 -15.52
CA SER A 240 -29.28 4.97 -16.96
C SER A 240 -30.48 4.30 -17.64
N THR A 241 -30.42 4.19 -18.97
CA THR A 241 -31.42 3.48 -19.78
C THR A 241 -31.50 1.98 -19.45
N VAL A 242 -30.48 1.41 -18.79
CA VAL A 242 -30.44 0.03 -18.31
C VAL A 242 -30.18 0.02 -16.81
N GLY A 243 -31.23 -0.21 -16.02
CA GLY A 243 -31.15 -0.38 -14.58
C GLY A 243 -30.94 -1.82 -14.14
N GLN A 244 -30.56 -2.00 -12.87
CA GLN A 244 -30.53 -3.27 -12.19
C GLN A 244 -31.85 -3.53 -11.48
N LEU A 245 -32.44 -4.69 -11.74
CA LEU A 245 -33.53 -5.26 -10.95
C LEU A 245 -32.91 -5.95 -9.73
N ARG A 246 -33.04 -5.36 -8.53
CA ARG A 246 -32.37 -5.86 -7.32
C ARG A 246 -33.18 -6.90 -6.57
N ALA A 247 -34.49 -6.74 -6.57
CA ALA A 247 -35.38 -7.71 -5.95
C ALA A 247 -36.78 -7.63 -6.56
N ILE A 248 -37.47 -8.75 -6.53
CA ILE A 248 -38.89 -8.85 -6.83
C ILE A 248 -39.60 -9.55 -5.68
N ARG A 249 -40.79 -9.09 -5.32
CA ARG A 249 -41.71 -9.83 -4.45
C ARG A 249 -42.98 -10.09 -5.23
N GLN A 250 -43.41 -11.34 -5.25
CA GLN A 250 -44.63 -11.77 -5.92
C GLN A 250 -45.67 -12.14 -4.85
N THR A 251 -46.83 -11.48 -4.88
CA THR A 251 -47.96 -11.78 -3.99
C THR A 251 -49.15 -12.22 -4.81
N PHE A 252 -49.75 -13.36 -4.47
CA PHE A 252 -50.93 -13.87 -5.16
C PHE A 252 -52.20 -13.29 -4.53
N PRO A 253 -53.05 -12.57 -5.27
CA PRO A 253 -54.31 -12.07 -4.76
C PRO A 253 -55.26 -13.23 -4.43
N LYS A 254 -56.14 -13.03 -3.43
CA LYS A 254 -57.13 -14.04 -3.01
C LYS A 254 -58.27 -14.27 -4.01
N ALA A 255 -58.46 -13.36 -4.96
CA ALA A 255 -59.49 -13.43 -5.98
C ALA A 255 -58.84 -13.31 -7.36
N HIS A 256 -59.14 -14.26 -8.25
CA HIS A 256 -58.65 -14.24 -9.62
C HIS A 256 -59.21 -13.04 -10.37
N ARG A 257 -58.32 -12.23 -10.95
CA ARG A 257 -58.71 -11.06 -11.75
C ARG A 257 -58.65 -11.40 -13.23
N THR A 258 -59.67 -11.00 -13.96
CA THR A 258 -59.72 -11.18 -15.41
C THR A 258 -58.60 -10.39 -16.08
N LYS A 259 -57.87 -11.06 -16.97
CA LYS A 259 -56.81 -10.49 -17.82
C LYS A 259 -57.27 -9.16 -18.43
N PRO A 260 -56.46 -8.09 -18.40
CA PRO A 260 -56.76 -6.90 -19.18
C PRO A 260 -56.82 -7.29 -20.66
N VAL A 261 -57.91 -6.90 -21.33
CA VAL A 261 -58.13 -7.21 -22.75
C VAL A 261 -57.06 -6.46 -23.57
N SER A 262 -55.99 -7.16 -23.92
CA SER A 262 -54.98 -6.69 -24.85
C SER A 262 -54.74 -7.72 -25.93
N THR A 263 -55.06 -7.30 -27.15
CA THR A 263 -54.71 -7.90 -28.43
C THR A 263 -53.24 -7.64 -28.74
N GLY A 264 -52.44 -8.70 -28.86
CA GLY A 264 -51.17 -8.70 -29.59
C GLY A 264 -49.92 -9.02 -28.74
N PRO A 265 -48.98 -9.82 -29.28
CA PRO A 265 -47.66 -10.03 -28.67
C PRO A 265 -46.85 -8.72 -28.61
N PRO A 266 -45.82 -8.64 -27.74
CA PRO A 266 -44.94 -7.46 -27.67
C PRO A 266 -44.34 -7.13 -29.04
N ILE A 267 -44.34 -5.84 -29.39
CA ILE A 267 -43.82 -5.32 -30.66
C ILE A 267 -42.32 -5.66 -30.79
N GLU A 268 -41.84 -5.95 -32.00
CA GLU A 268 -40.42 -6.27 -32.29
C GLU A 268 -39.44 -5.24 -31.70
N SER A 269 -39.85 -3.97 -31.61
CA SER A 269 -39.11 -2.88 -30.97
C SER A 269 -38.85 -3.10 -29.48
N PHE A 270 -39.79 -3.71 -28.75
CA PHE A 270 -39.62 -4.08 -27.34
C PHE A 270 -38.62 -5.22 -27.18
N TYR A 271 -38.71 -6.25 -28.02
CA TYR A 271 -37.77 -7.36 -27.99
C TYR A 271 -36.33 -6.90 -28.25
N ASN A 272 -36.14 -6.02 -29.24
CA ASN A 272 -34.83 -5.41 -29.51
C ASN A 272 -34.29 -4.63 -28.30
N ARG A 273 -35.15 -3.88 -27.59
CA ARG A 273 -34.78 -3.19 -26.34
C ARG A 273 -34.39 -4.17 -25.24
N VAL A 274 -35.09 -5.30 -25.10
CA VAL A 274 -34.77 -6.35 -24.12
C VAL A 274 -33.40 -6.94 -24.40
N VAL A 275 -33.15 -7.35 -25.65
CA VAL A 275 -31.86 -7.94 -26.09
C VAL A 275 -30.71 -6.95 -25.88
N ASP A 276 -30.89 -5.69 -26.28
CA ASP A 276 -29.86 -4.66 -26.10
C ASP A 276 -29.59 -4.37 -24.62
N SER A 277 -30.61 -4.39 -23.77
CA SER A 277 -30.47 -4.18 -22.33
C SER A 277 -29.74 -5.33 -21.65
N LEU A 278 -30.06 -6.58 -22.01
CA LEU A 278 -29.32 -7.77 -21.58
C LEU A 278 -27.87 -7.71 -22.03
N ARG A 279 -27.62 -7.39 -23.30
CA ARG A 279 -26.25 -7.28 -23.84
C ARG A 279 -25.44 -6.25 -23.05
N ARG A 280 -26.00 -5.06 -22.81
CA ARG A 280 -25.34 -4.00 -22.03
C ARG A 280 -25.10 -4.42 -20.58
N TYR A 281 -26.09 -5.02 -19.92
CA TYR A 281 -25.96 -5.47 -18.53
C TYR A 281 -24.91 -6.57 -18.39
N ILE A 282 -25.01 -7.66 -19.17
CA ILE A 282 -24.03 -8.76 -19.15
C ILE A 282 -22.63 -8.25 -19.51
N GLY A 283 -22.50 -7.38 -20.52
CA GLY A 283 -21.24 -6.73 -20.87
C GLY A 283 -20.62 -5.96 -19.70
N SER A 284 -21.43 -5.18 -18.97
CA SER A 284 -20.96 -4.41 -17.81
C SER A 284 -20.53 -5.29 -16.63
N VAL A 285 -21.20 -6.41 -16.39
CA VAL A 285 -20.89 -7.30 -15.27
C VAL A 285 -19.69 -8.21 -15.56
N THR A 286 -19.54 -8.63 -16.81
CA THR A 286 -18.40 -9.49 -17.24
C THR A 286 -17.08 -8.73 -17.25
N ARG A 287 -17.11 -7.42 -17.52
CA ARG A 287 -15.92 -6.55 -17.56
C ARG A 287 -16.17 -5.31 -16.71
N PRO A 288 -15.91 -5.36 -15.39
CA PRO A 288 -16.02 -4.18 -14.54
C PRO A 288 -15.07 -3.09 -15.03
N THR A 289 -15.56 -1.86 -15.09
CA THR A 289 -14.77 -0.69 -15.49
C THR A 289 -13.72 -0.39 -14.41
N PRO A 290 -12.41 -0.38 -14.74
CA PRO A 290 -11.38 0.06 -13.81
C PRO A 290 -11.52 1.57 -13.55
N VAL A 291 -11.41 1.98 -12.28
CA VAL A 291 -11.58 3.38 -11.88
C VAL A 291 -10.47 3.85 -10.96
N THR A 292 -10.06 5.10 -11.15
CA THR A 292 -9.27 5.84 -10.17
C THR A 292 -10.20 6.53 -9.17
N VAL A 293 -9.92 6.36 -7.88
CA VAL A 293 -10.70 6.92 -6.77
C VAL A 293 -10.00 8.15 -6.20
N HIS A 294 -10.58 9.33 -6.37
CA HIS A 294 -10.03 10.59 -5.87
C HIS A 294 -10.74 11.05 -4.59
N LEU A 295 -9.96 11.40 -3.57
CA LEU A 295 -10.45 11.93 -2.30
C LEU A 295 -10.16 13.43 -2.19
N ILE A 296 -11.19 14.24 -1.96
CA ILE A 296 -11.07 15.68 -1.76
C ILE A 296 -11.91 16.11 -0.56
N MET A 297 -11.32 16.86 0.37
CA MET A 297 -12.07 17.47 1.47
C MET A 297 -12.83 18.72 0.98
N LYS A 298 -14.13 18.79 1.28
CA LYS A 298 -15.02 19.94 1.02
C LYS A 298 -16.02 20.07 2.16
N ASP A 299 -16.12 21.24 2.76
CA ASP A 299 -17.09 21.56 3.83
C ASP A 299 -17.14 20.49 4.93
N ASP A 300 -15.99 20.14 5.50
CA ASP A 300 -15.83 19.13 6.55
C ASP A 300 -16.26 17.70 6.16
N LYS A 301 -16.45 17.45 4.87
CA LYS A 301 -16.83 16.14 4.32
C LYS A 301 -15.83 15.71 3.25
N CYS A 302 -15.67 14.41 3.09
CA CYS A 302 -14.85 13.85 2.03
C CYS A 302 -15.71 13.60 0.79
N LYS A 303 -15.42 14.30 -0.30
CA LYS A 303 -15.93 13.98 -1.63
C LYS A 303 -15.05 12.88 -2.23
N VAL A 304 -15.64 11.70 -2.42
CA VAL A 304 -15.05 10.57 -3.14
C VAL A 304 -15.53 10.60 -4.58
N THR A 305 -14.62 10.60 -5.53
CA THR A 305 -14.95 10.66 -6.96
C THR A 305 -14.35 9.46 -7.67
N PHE A 306 -15.19 8.74 -8.44
CA PHE A 306 -14.78 7.63 -9.28
C PHE A 306 -14.61 8.14 -10.71
N THR A 307 -13.40 8.01 -11.24
CA THR A 307 -13.05 8.43 -12.59
C THR A 307 -12.64 7.19 -13.38
N ASP A 308 -13.19 7.03 -14.57
CA ASP A 308 -12.78 5.96 -15.49
C ASP A 308 -11.31 6.17 -15.92
N GLU A 309 -10.52 5.11 -15.84
CA GLU A 309 -9.09 5.14 -16.13
C GLU A 309 -8.80 5.38 -17.63
N GLU A 310 -9.67 4.92 -18.54
CA GLU A 310 -9.40 4.98 -19.97
C GLU A 310 -9.67 6.37 -20.56
N ASN A 311 -10.77 7.01 -20.16
CA ASN A 311 -11.25 8.26 -20.77
C ASN A 311 -11.25 9.46 -19.80
N GLY A 312 -10.95 9.25 -18.52
CA GLY A 312 -10.96 10.30 -17.50
C GLY A 312 -12.35 10.83 -17.14
N GLU A 313 -13.42 10.14 -17.54
CA GLU A 313 -14.79 10.55 -17.29
C GLU A 313 -15.18 10.30 -15.83
N GLN A 314 -15.84 11.27 -15.21
CA GLN A 314 -16.37 11.11 -13.86
C GLN A 314 -17.62 10.22 -13.87
N LEU A 315 -17.51 9.00 -13.36
CA LEU A 315 -18.61 8.04 -13.31
C LEU A 315 -19.55 8.26 -12.12
N GLN A 316 -19.01 8.61 -10.95
CA GLN A 316 -19.80 8.86 -9.74
C GLN A 316 -19.06 9.77 -8.75
N SER A 317 -19.81 10.53 -7.95
CA SER A 317 -19.28 11.12 -6.72
C SER A 317 -20.17 10.82 -5.52
N ALA A 318 -19.54 10.53 -4.38
CA ALA A 318 -20.19 10.35 -3.09
C ALA A 318 -19.60 11.35 -2.09
N ILE A 319 -20.44 11.86 -1.18
CA ILE A 319 -20.00 12.72 -0.08
C ILE A 319 -20.14 11.92 1.21
N LEU A 320 -19.01 11.74 1.90
CA LEU A 320 -18.91 10.95 3.12
C LEU A 320 -18.53 11.85 4.29
N GLU A 321 -19.23 11.70 5.41
CA GLU A 321 -18.93 12.40 6.67
C GLU A 321 -18.18 11.48 7.65
N TYR A 322 -18.49 10.18 7.64
CA TYR A 322 -17.97 9.22 8.61
C TYR A 322 -16.75 8.46 8.10
N THR A 323 -15.75 8.34 8.96
CA THR A 323 -14.48 7.67 8.65
C THR A 323 -14.66 6.19 8.31
N THR A 324 -15.57 5.51 9.01
CA THR A 324 -15.86 4.08 8.79
C THR A 324 -16.41 3.82 7.41
N ASP A 325 -17.24 4.73 6.91
CA ASP A 325 -17.90 4.61 5.61
C ASP A 325 -16.89 4.86 4.50
N LEU A 326 -16.00 5.85 4.67
CA LEU A 326 -14.90 6.10 3.75
C LEU A 326 -13.96 4.89 3.64
N ILE A 327 -13.49 4.35 4.76
CA ILE A 327 -12.58 3.20 4.74
C ILE A 327 -13.27 1.96 4.17
N SER A 328 -14.54 1.75 4.52
CA SER A 328 -15.33 0.61 4.02
C SER A 328 -15.59 0.73 2.52
N LEU A 329 -15.86 1.95 2.02
CA LEU A 329 -15.95 2.22 0.60
C LEU A 329 -14.63 1.91 -0.07
N LEU A 330 -13.53 2.56 0.33
CA LEU A 330 -12.21 2.40 -0.30
C LEU A 330 -11.72 0.94 -0.33
N ARG A 331 -12.09 0.15 0.69
CA ARG A 331 -11.76 -1.28 0.79
C ARG A 331 -12.76 -2.22 0.15
N TRP A 332 -13.80 -1.72 -0.51
CA TRP A 332 -14.88 -2.55 -1.05
C TRP A 332 -14.40 -3.75 -1.87
N PRO A 333 -13.47 -3.58 -2.84
CA PRO A 333 -13.00 -4.71 -3.66
C PRO A 333 -12.36 -5.81 -2.81
N MET A 334 -11.64 -5.46 -1.75
CA MET A 334 -11.03 -6.41 -0.83
C MET A 334 -12.03 -7.04 0.15
N LEU A 335 -12.90 -6.24 0.76
CA LEU A 335 -13.82 -6.69 1.82
C LEU A 335 -14.95 -7.54 1.28
N LYS A 336 -15.40 -7.26 0.06
CA LYS A 336 -16.48 -8.00 -0.61
C LYS A 336 -15.97 -8.98 -1.65
N GLY A 337 -14.69 -8.92 -2.00
CA GLY A 337 -14.08 -9.76 -3.03
C GLY A 337 -14.69 -9.53 -4.42
N ARG A 338 -15.34 -8.39 -4.65
CA ARG A 338 -16.10 -8.12 -5.87
C ARG A 338 -16.20 -6.63 -6.22
N PRO A 339 -16.37 -6.28 -7.50
CA PRO A 339 -16.65 -4.91 -7.94
C PRO A 339 -17.95 -4.33 -7.35
N MET A 340 -18.17 -3.03 -7.54
CA MET A 340 -19.30 -2.28 -6.99
C MET A 340 -20.18 -1.71 -8.12
N PHE A 341 -21.50 -1.74 -7.95
CA PHE A 341 -22.40 -0.94 -8.79
C PHE A 341 -22.50 0.49 -8.30
N THR A 342 -22.25 1.43 -9.21
CA THR A 342 -22.52 2.86 -9.04
C THR A 342 -24.02 3.17 -9.05
N ASP A 343 -24.40 4.39 -8.67
CA ASP A 343 -25.80 4.82 -8.74
C ASP A 343 -26.33 4.97 -10.17
N SER A 344 -25.46 5.17 -11.15
CA SER A 344 -25.79 5.16 -12.58
C SER A 344 -25.97 3.74 -13.13
N GLY A 345 -25.58 2.71 -12.36
CA GLY A 345 -25.67 1.30 -12.76
C GLY A 345 -24.40 0.76 -13.41
N VAL A 346 -23.32 1.56 -13.49
CA VAL A 346 -22.01 1.12 -13.99
C VAL A 346 -21.33 0.24 -12.95
N TYR A 347 -20.78 -0.89 -13.37
CA TYR A 347 -20.06 -1.83 -12.52
C TYR A 347 -18.56 -1.48 -12.52
N VAL A 348 -18.04 -1.07 -11.37
CA VAL A 348 -16.69 -0.48 -11.24
C VAL A 348 -15.80 -1.26 -10.28
N THR A 349 -14.49 -1.29 -10.54
CA THR A 349 -13.47 -1.92 -9.69
C THR A 349 -12.22 -1.07 -9.60
N TRP A 350 -11.45 -1.21 -8.51
CA TRP A 350 -10.18 -0.51 -8.33
C TRP A 350 -9.22 -1.30 -7.42
N SER A 351 -7.93 -1.09 -7.61
CA SER A 351 -6.84 -1.52 -6.73
C SER A 351 -6.79 -0.59 -5.51
N VAL A 352 -6.84 -1.16 -4.31
CA VAL A 352 -6.67 -0.37 -3.08
C VAL A 352 -5.24 0.15 -2.89
N PHE A 353 -4.29 -0.35 -3.69
CA PHE A 353 -2.86 -0.04 -3.57
C PHE A 353 -2.46 1.08 -4.51
N ASP A 354 -2.99 1.07 -5.73
CA ASP A 354 -2.49 1.91 -6.83
C ASP A 354 -3.53 2.93 -7.30
N ASP A 355 -4.83 2.58 -7.26
CA ASP A 355 -5.87 3.36 -7.93
C ASP A 355 -6.54 4.38 -6.99
N VAL A 356 -6.10 4.48 -5.74
CA VAL A 356 -6.66 5.43 -4.75
C VAL A 356 -5.76 6.64 -4.58
N GLN A 357 -6.24 7.80 -5.02
CA GLN A 357 -5.57 9.09 -4.84
C GLN A 357 -6.10 9.78 -3.57
N PHE A 358 -5.32 9.68 -2.49
CA PHE A 358 -5.73 10.17 -1.17
C PHE A 358 -5.66 11.68 -0.97
N GLY A 359 -4.84 12.39 -1.75
CA GLY A 359 -4.65 13.84 -1.62
C GLY A 359 -4.24 14.25 -0.20
N GLU A 360 -5.00 15.15 0.41
CA GLU A 360 -4.78 15.63 1.78
C GLU A 360 -4.96 14.55 2.86
N LEU A 361 -5.67 13.47 2.52
CA LEU A 361 -5.98 12.33 3.39
C LEU A 361 -4.97 11.19 3.24
N ASP A 362 -3.76 11.44 2.76
CA ASP A 362 -2.77 10.38 2.49
C ASP A 362 -2.37 9.58 3.74
N PHE A 363 -2.53 10.17 4.92
CA PHE A 363 -2.39 9.49 6.20
C PHE A 363 -3.43 8.39 6.45
N LEU A 364 -4.49 8.31 5.64
CA LEU A 364 -5.46 7.21 5.66
C LEU A 364 -4.98 5.97 4.89
N ARG A 365 -4.00 6.12 3.98
CA ARG A 365 -3.44 5.02 3.19
C ARG A 365 -3.08 3.79 4.04
N PRO A 366 -2.38 3.90 5.19
CA PRO A 366 -2.12 2.78 6.10
C PRO A 366 -3.39 1.99 6.48
N TYR A 367 -4.46 2.72 6.78
CA TYR A 367 -5.75 2.18 7.20
C TYR A 367 -6.61 1.65 6.06
N VAL A 368 -6.16 1.76 4.81
CA VAL A 368 -6.83 1.21 3.63
C VAL A 368 -6.04 0.04 3.09
N SER A 369 -4.75 0.21 2.77
CA SER A 369 -3.95 -0.80 2.06
C SER A 369 -3.17 -1.76 2.97
N PHE A 370 -2.65 -1.34 4.12
CA PHE A 370 -1.67 -2.14 4.89
C PHE A 370 -2.28 -3.02 5.97
N LYS A 371 -1.63 -4.16 6.30
CA LYS A 371 -2.13 -5.14 7.28
C LYS A 371 -1.92 -4.70 8.73
N ALA A 372 -0.76 -4.16 9.12
CA ALA A 372 -0.51 -3.84 10.53
C ALA A 372 -1.47 -2.78 11.10
N ALA A 373 -1.89 -1.80 10.29
CA ALA A 373 -2.86 -0.78 10.70
C ALA A 373 -4.32 -1.29 10.74
N ARG A 374 -4.63 -2.45 10.13
CA ARG A 374 -5.97 -3.10 10.17
C ARG A 374 -6.38 -3.55 11.57
N SER A 375 -5.43 -3.69 12.48
CA SER A 375 -5.67 -4.05 13.89
C SER A 375 -6.07 -2.85 14.76
N THR A 376 -5.98 -1.62 14.24
CA THR A 376 -6.23 -0.36 14.95
C THR A 376 -7.48 0.46 14.57
N PRO A 377 -8.54 -0.06 13.90
CA PRO A 377 -9.67 0.75 13.45
C PRO A 377 -10.56 1.25 14.60
N GLU A 378 -10.54 0.63 15.78
CA GLU A 378 -11.36 1.01 16.93
C GLU A 378 -11.10 2.44 17.45
N ARG A 379 -9.96 3.04 17.07
CA ARG A 379 -9.53 4.35 17.59
C ARG A 379 -9.57 5.48 16.57
N LEU A 380 -10.01 5.22 15.34
CA LEU A 380 -10.18 6.28 14.35
C LEU A 380 -11.34 7.21 14.76
N PRO A 381 -11.26 8.51 14.43
CA PRO A 381 -12.32 9.45 14.75
C PRO A 381 -13.58 9.07 13.99
N LYS A 382 -14.74 9.39 14.58
CA LYS A 382 -16.03 9.07 13.95
C LYS A 382 -16.22 9.83 12.65
N ARG A 383 -15.84 11.10 12.64
CA ARG A 383 -15.97 12.01 11.49
C ARG A 383 -14.63 12.24 10.81
N ILE A 384 -14.65 12.43 9.50
CA ILE A 384 -13.44 12.65 8.70
C ILE A 384 -12.85 14.04 9.01
N ALA A 385 -13.68 15.05 9.25
CA ALA A 385 -13.24 16.39 9.64
C ALA A 385 -12.30 16.40 10.86
N GLN A 386 -12.57 15.52 11.83
CA GLN A 386 -11.80 15.43 13.08
C GLN A 386 -10.34 15.02 12.88
N PHE A 387 -9.96 14.55 11.68
CA PHE A 387 -8.55 14.33 11.38
C PHE A 387 -7.76 15.63 11.21
N LEU A 388 -8.41 16.76 10.93
CA LEU A 388 -7.74 18.00 10.51
C LEU A 388 -7.63 19.05 11.62
N ASP A 389 -8.20 18.79 12.81
CA ASP A 389 -8.44 19.82 13.82
C ASP A 389 -7.17 20.23 14.60
N GLU A 390 -6.16 19.37 14.77
CA GLU A 390 -4.88 19.71 15.43
C GLU A 390 -3.72 18.82 14.93
N VAL A 391 -2.55 19.40 14.65
CA VAL A 391 -1.35 18.67 14.19
C VAL A 391 -0.14 18.94 15.08
N ASP A 392 0.17 17.98 15.94
CA ASP A 392 1.42 17.98 16.70
C ASP A 392 2.55 17.33 15.90
N THR A 393 3.79 17.67 16.19
CA THR A 393 4.95 17.01 15.55
C THR A 393 5.61 16.05 16.53
N ILE A 394 5.83 14.80 16.10
CA ILE A 394 6.60 13.81 16.86
C ILE A 394 7.84 13.41 16.06
N GLN A 395 8.94 13.20 16.78
CA GLN A 395 10.17 12.70 16.19
C GLN A 395 10.17 11.18 16.26
N VAL A 396 10.39 10.53 15.11
CA VAL A 396 10.39 9.07 14.98
C VAL A 396 11.66 8.61 14.31
N GLY A 397 12.30 7.57 14.85
CA GLY A 397 13.40 6.88 14.20
C GLY A 397 13.01 5.46 13.84
N ILE A 398 13.88 4.78 13.10
CA ILE A 398 13.74 3.37 12.79
C ILE A 398 14.97 2.61 13.30
N ALA A 399 14.75 1.43 13.86
CA ALA A 399 15.80 0.57 14.35
C ALA A 399 15.51 -0.90 14.02
N HIS A 400 16.57 -1.67 13.90
CA HIS A 400 16.52 -3.12 13.77
C HIS A 400 16.63 -3.77 15.16
N ASP A 401 15.87 -4.83 15.40
CA ASP A 401 15.94 -5.65 16.61
C ASP A 401 16.59 -6.99 16.30
N LYS A 402 17.88 -7.10 16.65
CA LYS A 402 18.68 -8.30 16.42
C LYS A 402 18.13 -9.53 17.14
N THR A 403 17.48 -9.34 18.29
CA THR A 403 17.02 -10.45 19.13
C THR A 403 15.82 -11.18 18.54
N THR A 404 15.03 -10.50 17.70
CA THR A 404 13.86 -11.07 17.03
C THR A 404 14.07 -11.26 15.54
N CYS A 405 15.23 -10.87 15.00
CA CYS A 405 15.52 -11.01 13.59
C CYS A 405 15.68 -12.48 13.19
N PRO A 406 14.82 -13.02 12.31
CA PRO A 406 14.91 -14.40 11.81
C PRO A 406 16.28 -14.73 11.21
N ILE A 407 16.92 -13.78 10.54
CA ILE A 407 18.27 -13.94 9.99
C ILE A 407 19.30 -14.07 11.11
N SER A 408 19.22 -13.22 12.15
CA SER A 408 20.16 -13.27 13.29
C SER A 408 20.05 -14.55 14.10
N ILE A 409 18.83 -15.07 14.28
CA ILE A 409 18.57 -16.30 15.04
C ILE A 409 18.71 -17.57 14.20
N GLY A 410 18.84 -17.45 12.86
CA GLY A 410 19.04 -18.58 11.94
C GLY A 410 17.77 -19.27 11.48
N ASP A 411 16.60 -18.64 11.67
CA ASP A 411 15.28 -19.22 11.37
C ASP A 411 14.81 -18.95 9.94
N ALA A 412 15.23 -17.84 9.31
CA ALA A 412 14.84 -17.50 7.94
C ALA A 412 15.91 -16.70 7.19
N VAL A 413 15.73 -16.61 5.87
CA VAL A 413 16.62 -15.85 4.97
C VAL A 413 16.21 -14.39 4.79
N ASP A 414 15.05 -13.97 5.32
CA ASP A 414 14.52 -12.62 5.23
C ASP A 414 14.31 -12.01 6.62
N HIS A 415 14.33 -10.68 6.72
CA HIS A 415 14.24 -9.95 7.99
C HIS A 415 12.91 -10.14 8.74
N GLY A 416 11.79 -10.40 8.05
CA GLY A 416 10.49 -10.60 8.72
C GLY A 416 10.12 -9.47 9.70
N GLU A 417 9.58 -9.85 10.87
CA GLU A 417 9.21 -8.94 11.96
C GLU A 417 10.40 -8.66 12.90
N CYS A 418 11.29 -7.77 12.48
CA CYS A 418 12.46 -7.37 13.28
C CYS A 418 12.72 -5.87 13.28
N TRP A 419 11.80 -5.08 12.77
CA TRP A 419 11.94 -3.64 12.73
C TRP A 419 11.09 -2.97 13.80
N LYS A 420 11.60 -1.90 14.39
CA LYS A 420 10.87 -1.10 15.39
C LYS A 420 11.00 0.38 15.10
N ILE A 421 9.97 1.14 15.49
CA ILE A 421 9.99 2.60 15.43
C ILE A 421 10.45 3.11 16.79
N THR A 422 11.55 3.86 16.81
CA THR A 422 12.05 4.50 18.03
C THR A 422 11.31 5.82 18.24
N LEU A 423 10.82 6.01 19.46
CA LEU A 423 10.03 7.17 19.85
C LEU A 423 10.75 7.92 20.96
N SER A 424 10.53 9.22 21.04
CA SER A 424 10.98 10.05 22.16
C SER A 424 10.22 9.67 23.46
N SER A 425 10.88 9.82 24.61
CA SER A 425 10.33 9.42 25.92
C SER A 425 9.08 10.21 26.34
N ASP A 426 8.89 11.40 25.76
CA ASP A 426 7.76 12.30 25.96
C ASP A 426 6.56 12.00 25.05
N CYS A 427 6.66 11.02 24.14
CA CYS A 427 5.57 10.64 23.25
C CYS A 427 4.35 10.12 24.04
N SER A 428 3.14 10.42 23.56
CA SER A 428 1.90 9.96 24.19
C SER A 428 1.82 8.42 24.26
N ARG A 429 1.14 7.90 25.29
CA ARG A 429 0.94 6.45 25.46
C ARG A 429 0.21 5.84 24.26
N GLU A 430 -0.68 6.60 23.62
CA GLU A 430 -1.41 6.19 22.42
C GLU A 430 -0.47 5.95 21.25
N VAL A 431 0.48 6.87 21.00
CA VAL A 431 1.48 6.74 19.94
C VAL A 431 2.43 5.58 20.25
N GLN A 432 2.91 5.49 21.49
CA GLN A 432 3.78 4.38 21.93
C GLN A 432 3.14 3.02 21.74
N ARG A 433 1.84 2.89 22.01
CA ARG A 433 1.12 1.62 21.83
C ARG A 433 0.92 1.25 20.35
N GLN A 434 0.80 2.23 19.45
CA GLN A 434 0.64 1.96 18.02
C GLN A 434 1.97 1.65 17.32
N LEU A 435 3.01 2.43 17.62
CA LEU A 435 4.30 2.38 16.92
C LEU A 435 5.38 1.58 17.67
N GLY A 436 5.26 1.38 18.97
CA GLY A 436 6.27 0.73 19.82
C GLY A 436 6.28 -0.80 19.77
N LYS A 437 5.73 -1.39 18.71
CA LYS A 437 5.73 -2.83 18.46
C LYS A 437 6.78 -3.20 17.41
N ILE A 438 7.17 -4.47 17.38
CA ILE A 438 8.01 -5.01 16.32
C ILE A 438 7.14 -5.25 15.08
N MET A 439 7.67 -4.93 13.91
CA MET A 439 6.95 -4.86 12.65
C MET A 439 7.84 -5.33 11.50
N THR A 440 7.21 -5.59 10.35
CA THR A 440 7.92 -5.83 9.10
C THR A 440 8.44 -4.52 8.50
N GLY A 441 9.44 -4.60 7.62
CA GLY A 441 9.90 -3.43 6.87
C GLY A 441 8.80 -2.80 6.00
N GLU A 442 7.90 -3.63 5.46
CA GLU A 442 6.72 -3.19 4.71
C GLU A 442 5.79 -2.35 5.58
N ASP A 443 5.52 -2.80 6.80
CA ASP A 443 4.65 -2.08 7.74
C ASP A 443 5.25 -0.75 8.19
N ILE A 444 6.57 -0.69 8.42
CA ILE A 444 7.25 0.58 8.74
C ILE A 444 7.12 1.56 7.59
N ASN A 445 7.44 1.13 6.36
CA ASN A 445 7.30 2.00 5.19
C ASN A 445 5.84 2.45 5.03
N GLY A 446 4.87 1.53 5.17
CA GLY A 446 3.45 1.83 5.07
C GLY A 446 2.98 2.87 6.09
N LEU A 447 3.42 2.78 7.35
CA LEU A 447 3.04 3.72 8.41
C LEU A 447 3.75 5.07 8.34
N LEU A 448 5.04 5.08 7.99
CA LEU A 448 5.86 6.29 8.06
C LEU A 448 5.88 7.08 6.74
N ALA A 449 5.70 6.43 5.59
CA ALA A 449 5.76 7.11 4.28
C ALA A 449 4.75 8.27 4.11
N PRO A 450 3.51 8.21 4.64
CA PRO A 450 2.59 9.35 4.58
C PRO A 450 3.06 10.59 5.36
N GLY A 451 4.09 10.46 6.21
CA GLY A 451 4.62 11.55 7.05
C GLY A 451 3.64 12.02 8.13
N ARG A 452 2.52 11.31 8.33
CA ARG A 452 1.44 11.67 9.25
C ARG A 452 0.82 10.41 9.85
N LEU A 453 0.48 10.46 11.13
CA LEU A 453 -0.14 9.38 11.89
C LEU A 453 -1.30 9.90 12.73
N TYR A 454 -2.41 9.17 12.75
CA TYR A 454 -3.49 9.44 13.70
C TYR A 454 -3.41 8.53 14.94
N ALA A 455 -3.29 9.13 16.12
CA ALA A 455 -3.32 8.42 17.41
C ALA A 455 -4.06 9.26 18.47
N GLY A 456 -5.39 9.32 18.37
CA GLY A 456 -6.25 10.20 19.19
C GLY A 456 -6.26 11.65 18.69
N LYS A 457 -5.13 12.12 18.16
CA LYS A 457 -4.98 13.34 17.34
C LYS A 457 -4.08 13.07 16.15
N LEU A 458 -4.05 13.99 15.18
CA LEU A 458 -3.16 13.88 14.02
C LEU A 458 -1.76 14.36 14.41
N TYR A 459 -0.77 13.55 14.07
CA TYR A 459 0.63 13.85 14.29
C TYR A 459 1.36 13.94 12.96
N LYS A 460 2.18 14.97 12.79
CA LYS A 460 3.20 15.05 11.75
C LYS A 460 4.43 14.29 12.22
N LEU A 461 4.89 13.35 11.40
CA LEU A 461 6.06 12.55 11.67
C LEU A 461 7.30 13.29 11.16
N LYS A 462 8.20 13.65 12.07
CA LYS A 462 9.54 14.09 11.72
C LYS A 462 10.47 12.89 11.82
N VAL A 463 10.76 12.27 10.68
CA VAL A 463 11.61 11.09 10.63
C VAL A 463 13.06 11.50 10.86
N SER A 464 13.66 11.02 11.95
CA SER A 464 15.11 11.06 12.12
C SER A 464 15.71 9.94 11.30
N LEU A 465 16.42 10.32 10.25
CA LEU A 465 17.15 9.40 9.40
C LEU A 465 18.24 8.70 10.21
N PRO A 466 18.38 7.36 10.09
CA PRO A 466 19.46 6.66 10.76
C PRO A 466 20.80 7.13 10.20
N THR A 467 21.83 7.13 11.05
CA THR A 467 23.21 7.27 10.59
C THR A 467 23.58 6.00 9.85
N VAL A 468 23.62 6.08 8.52
CA VAL A 468 24.05 4.95 7.69
C VAL A 468 25.56 5.03 7.57
N SER A 469 26.23 4.01 8.06
CA SER A 469 27.67 3.84 7.93
C SER A 469 27.97 2.51 7.27
N GLU A 470 29.16 2.41 6.71
CA GLU A 470 29.67 1.16 6.18
C GLU A 470 30.31 0.26 7.25
N LYS A 471 30.09 0.59 8.53
CA LYS A 471 30.52 -0.15 9.71
C LYS A 471 29.29 -0.65 10.48
N ASP A 472 29.48 -1.70 11.27
CA ASP A 472 28.52 -2.19 12.28
C ASP A 472 27.14 -2.64 11.74
N GLU A 473 26.10 -2.44 12.54
CA GLU A 473 24.72 -2.89 12.27
C GLU A 473 23.97 -1.99 11.28
N SER A 474 24.53 -0.85 10.85
CA SER A 474 23.86 0.03 9.87
C SER A 474 23.79 -0.56 8.45
N ILE A 475 24.54 -1.63 8.17
CA ILE A 475 24.42 -2.38 6.92
C ILE A 475 23.02 -2.98 6.77
N VAL A 476 22.33 -3.25 7.87
CA VAL A 476 20.97 -3.80 7.85
C VAL A 476 19.97 -2.92 7.08
N PHE A 477 20.17 -1.60 7.08
CA PHE A 477 19.32 -0.66 6.33
C PHE A 477 19.46 -0.83 4.81
N HIS A 478 20.57 -1.41 4.34
CA HIS A 478 20.81 -1.71 2.93
C HIS A 478 20.20 -3.04 2.47
N GLU A 479 19.79 -3.92 3.38
CA GLU A 479 19.29 -5.26 3.05
C GLU A 479 17.79 -5.25 2.77
N GLU A 480 17.02 -4.63 3.66
CA GLU A 480 15.56 -4.67 3.60
C GLU A 480 14.98 -3.73 2.53
N LYS A 481 14.18 -4.28 1.61
CA LYS A 481 13.65 -3.57 0.44
C LYS A 481 12.79 -2.38 0.84
N PHE A 482 11.83 -2.57 1.74
CA PHE A 482 10.86 -1.53 2.07
C PHE A 482 11.49 -0.42 2.91
N ILE A 483 12.43 -0.74 3.78
CA ILE A 483 13.21 0.24 4.53
C ILE A 483 14.07 1.07 3.59
N ARG A 484 14.73 0.47 2.60
CA ARG A 484 15.45 1.24 1.58
C ARG A 484 14.55 2.18 0.80
N ILE A 485 13.36 1.74 0.38
CA ILE A 485 12.39 2.58 -0.33
C ILE A 485 12.00 3.77 0.55
N PHE A 486 11.68 3.50 1.82
CA PHE A 486 11.35 4.53 2.80
C PHE A 486 12.49 5.55 2.96
N LEU A 487 13.73 5.09 3.17
CA LEU A 487 14.89 5.94 3.35
C LEU A 487 15.21 6.76 2.09
N ARG A 488 15.07 6.16 0.90
CA ARG A 488 15.23 6.84 -0.40
C ARG A 488 14.23 7.98 -0.57
N ASN A 489 12.96 7.76 -0.20
CA ASN A 489 11.93 8.78 -0.26
C ASN A 489 12.19 9.95 0.72
N ASN A 490 13.00 9.73 1.76
CA ASN A 490 13.44 10.75 2.70
C ASN A 490 14.86 11.27 2.40
N GLY A 491 15.41 11.02 1.21
CA GLY A 491 16.68 11.59 0.74
C GLY A 491 17.93 10.74 0.96
N LEU A 492 17.82 9.53 1.54
CA LEU A 492 18.94 8.60 1.69
C LEU A 492 18.91 7.50 0.64
N VAL A 493 19.78 7.61 -0.37
CA VAL A 493 19.90 6.59 -1.41
C VAL A 493 20.85 5.48 -0.95
N LEU A 494 20.28 4.30 -0.69
CA LEU A 494 21.03 3.14 -0.24
C LEU A 494 21.17 2.09 -1.34
N LYS A 495 22.37 1.52 -1.48
CA LYS A 495 22.64 0.34 -2.32
C LYS A 495 21.86 -0.87 -1.79
N LYS A 496 21.36 -1.71 -2.70
CA LYS A 496 20.75 -3.00 -2.36
C LYS A 496 21.83 -4.02 -2.02
N LEU A 497 21.71 -4.67 -0.85
CA LEU A 497 22.52 -5.80 -0.43
C LEU A 497 21.68 -7.06 -0.26
N THR A 498 22.35 -8.20 -0.18
CA THR A 498 21.74 -9.51 0.11
C THR A 498 21.43 -9.59 1.61
N PRO A 499 20.25 -10.10 2.01
CA PRO A 499 19.97 -10.34 3.42
C PRO A 499 21.05 -11.19 4.10
N GLY A 500 21.43 -10.83 5.33
CA GLY A 500 22.46 -11.51 6.12
C GLY A 500 23.88 -10.98 5.91
N THR A 501 24.09 -10.01 5.00
CA THR A 501 25.39 -9.36 4.81
C THR A 501 25.92 -8.74 6.12
N TYR A 502 25.04 -8.19 6.96
CA TYR A 502 25.38 -7.60 8.25
C TYR A 502 25.95 -8.61 9.27
N LEU A 503 25.64 -9.90 9.12
CA LEU A 503 26.22 -10.95 9.98
C LEU A 503 27.67 -11.25 9.62
N GLU A 504 28.08 -10.94 8.39
CA GLU A 504 29.44 -11.18 7.88
C GLU A 504 30.36 -9.97 8.05
N VAL A 505 29.88 -8.88 8.66
CA VAL A 505 30.66 -7.65 8.91
C VAL A 505 31.95 -7.92 9.66
N ASN A 506 31.94 -8.86 10.60
CA ASN A 506 33.15 -9.24 11.34
C ASN A 506 34.21 -9.92 10.46
N LYS A 507 33.84 -10.44 9.28
CA LYS A 507 34.72 -11.04 8.28
C LYS A 507 35.09 -10.06 7.16
N GLN A 508 34.63 -8.82 7.24
CA GLN A 508 34.83 -7.82 6.20
C GLN A 508 36.32 -7.50 6.04
N GLN A 509 36.78 -7.63 4.81
CA GLN A 509 38.07 -7.12 4.35
C GLN A 509 37.83 -6.06 3.28
N TRP A 510 38.88 -5.36 2.88
CA TRP A 510 38.86 -4.24 1.96
C TRP A 510 39.75 -4.55 0.76
N ILE A 511 39.19 -4.38 -0.43
CA ILE A 511 39.94 -4.39 -1.68
C ILE A 511 40.33 -2.95 -1.94
N VAL A 512 41.62 -2.64 -1.84
CA VAL A 512 42.15 -1.31 -2.10
C VAL A 512 42.51 -1.20 -3.58
N SER A 513 41.97 -0.20 -4.25
CA SER A 513 42.28 0.14 -5.64
C SER A 513 42.97 1.49 -5.68
N VAL A 514 43.97 1.62 -6.52
CA VAL A 514 44.75 2.85 -6.71
C VAL A 514 44.64 3.31 -8.15
N SER A 515 44.67 4.62 -8.36
CA SER A 515 44.60 5.26 -9.66
C SER A 515 45.32 6.60 -9.61
N TRP A 516 45.99 6.98 -10.70
CA TRP A 516 46.74 8.23 -10.78
C TRP A 516 45.85 9.36 -11.31
N GLU A 517 45.80 10.50 -10.62
CA GLU A 517 45.15 11.71 -11.13
C GLU A 517 46.09 12.51 -12.04
N ASP A 518 47.36 12.60 -11.64
CA ASP A 518 48.47 13.16 -12.39
C ASP A 518 49.79 12.49 -11.95
N GLU A 519 50.93 13.00 -12.42
CA GLU A 519 52.27 12.47 -12.08
C GLU A 519 52.66 12.65 -10.60
N THR A 520 51.88 13.41 -9.84
CA THR A 520 52.17 13.82 -8.45
C THR A 520 51.10 13.38 -7.45
N HIS A 521 49.90 12.98 -7.89
CA HIS A 521 48.77 12.64 -7.04
C HIS A 521 48.26 11.22 -7.29
N LEU A 522 48.35 10.39 -6.26
CA LEU A 522 47.75 9.05 -6.20
C LEU A 522 46.38 9.12 -5.54
N LYS A 523 45.34 8.66 -6.22
CA LYS A 523 44.04 8.38 -5.61
C LYS A 523 43.95 6.92 -5.19
N TRP A 524 43.40 6.68 -4.01
CA TRP A 524 43.03 5.35 -3.58
C TRP A 524 41.59 5.31 -3.07
N GLU A 525 40.94 4.17 -3.29
CA GLU A 525 39.62 3.84 -2.77
C GLU A 525 39.65 2.40 -2.25
N ALA A 526 38.82 2.10 -1.26
CA ALA A 526 38.74 0.76 -0.70
C ALA A 526 37.29 0.27 -0.73
N VAL A 527 37.08 -0.95 -1.19
CA VAL A 527 35.75 -1.55 -1.35
C VAL A 527 35.62 -2.78 -0.45
N SER A 528 34.53 -2.86 0.31
CA SER A 528 34.24 -4.00 1.18
C SER A 528 34.10 -5.30 0.38
N THR A 529 34.78 -6.38 0.80
CA THR A 529 34.63 -7.71 0.20
C THR A 529 33.24 -8.33 0.44
N VAL A 530 32.52 -7.86 1.45
CA VAL A 530 31.24 -8.40 1.89
C VAL A 530 30.07 -7.56 1.33
N SER A 531 30.07 -6.24 1.58
CA SER A 531 28.99 -5.35 1.17
C SER A 531 29.24 -4.66 -0.18
N GLY A 532 30.48 -4.63 -0.66
CA GLY A 532 30.85 -3.87 -1.85
C GLY A 532 30.59 -2.36 -1.73
N LEU A 533 30.59 -1.83 -0.51
CA LEU A 533 30.50 -0.40 -0.19
C LEU A 533 31.92 0.22 -0.07
N PHE A 534 32.04 1.54 -0.20
CA PHE A 534 33.32 2.27 -0.28
C PHE A 534 33.78 2.81 1.07
N PHE A 535 34.95 2.41 1.56
CA PHE A 535 35.49 2.87 2.83
C PHE A 535 35.37 4.39 3.01
N LYS A 536 34.65 4.81 4.07
CA LYS A 536 34.35 6.22 4.40
C LYS A 536 33.66 7.02 3.27
N GLY A 537 33.07 6.36 2.29
CA GLY A 537 32.28 6.95 1.20
C GLY A 537 33.08 7.79 0.20
N ASN A 538 34.42 7.82 0.27
CA ASN A 538 35.25 8.79 -0.46
C ASN A 538 36.46 8.16 -1.14
N ARG A 539 36.98 8.88 -2.14
CA ARG A 539 38.32 8.68 -2.70
C ARG A 539 39.31 9.52 -1.90
N HIS A 540 40.43 8.91 -1.53
CA HIS A 540 41.50 9.55 -0.80
C HIS A 540 42.61 9.92 -1.78
N THR A 541 43.21 11.10 -1.63
CA THR A 541 44.33 11.54 -2.46
C THR A 541 45.60 11.62 -1.62
N ILE A 542 46.68 11.06 -2.13
CA ILE A 542 48.02 11.10 -1.57
C ILE A 542 48.91 11.85 -2.56
N GLU A 543 49.52 12.94 -2.12
CA GLU A 543 50.56 13.65 -2.88
C GLU A 543 51.88 12.89 -2.74
N LEU A 544 52.56 12.62 -3.85
CA LEU A 544 53.84 11.93 -3.91
C LEU A 544 54.98 12.79 -3.40
N THR A 545 55.93 12.16 -2.71
CA THR A 545 57.17 12.84 -2.30
C THR A 545 58.29 12.55 -3.29
N HIS A 546 58.68 13.58 -4.03
CA HIS A 546 59.79 13.49 -4.97
C HIS A 546 61.12 13.26 -4.22
N GLY A 547 62.06 12.54 -4.84
CA GLY A 547 63.40 12.27 -4.29
C GLY A 547 63.56 10.94 -3.53
N ARG A 548 62.47 10.20 -3.30
CA ARG A 548 62.48 8.85 -2.69
C ARG A 548 62.59 7.75 -3.74
N GLY A 549 63.15 6.60 -3.34
CA GLY A 549 63.14 5.41 -4.19
C GLY A 549 61.73 4.84 -4.33
N ALA A 550 61.45 4.09 -5.39
CA ALA A 550 60.15 3.43 -5.59
C ALA A 550 59.76 2.55 -4.38
N GLU A 551 60.73 1.88 -3.74
CA GLU A 551 60.47 1.06 -2.54
C GLU A 551 60.15 1.90 -1.30
N GLU A 552 60.82 3.04 -1.12
CA GLU A 552 60.61 3.96 0.00
C GLU A 552 59.27 4.69 -0.11
N GLU A 553 58.93 5.15 -1.32
CA GLU A 553 57.67 5.85 -1.55
C GLU A 553 56.48 4.90 -1.51
N ARG A 554 56.62 3.67 -2.03
CA ARG A 554 55.64 2.60 -1.83
C ARG A 554 55.38 2.34 -0.35
N ASN A 555 56.43 2.20 0.47
CA ASN A 555 56.27 1.95 1.91
C ASN A 555 55.49 3.09 2.57
N ARG A 556 55.80 4.35 2.21
CA ARG A 556 55.07 5.52 2.72
C ARG A 556 53.59 5.50 2.31
N ILE A 557 53.30 5.21 1.04
CA ILE A 557 51.92 5.12 0.54
C ILE A 557 51.17 4.01 1.28
N LEU A 558 51.79 2.84 1.46
CA LEU A 558 51.20 1.73 2.20
C LEU A 558 51.01 2.08 3.68
N GLU A 559 51.93 2.79 4.32
CA GLU A 559 51.79 3.30 5.69
C GLU A 559 50.60 4.27 5.81
N LEU A 560 50.41 5.17 4.84
CA LEU A 560 49.27 6.07 4.81
C LEU A 560 47.95 5.32 4.67
N ILE A 561 47.87 4.35 3.75
CA ILE A 561 46.67 3.50 3.60
C ILE A 561 46.45 2.66 4.86
N THR A 562 47.50 2.08 5.43
CA THR A 562 47.40 1.20 6.61
C THR A 562 47.13 1.93 7.92
N SER A 563 47.38 3.25 7.96
CA SER A 563 46.93 4.12 9.05
C SER A 563 45.41 4.25 9.09
N GLU A 564 44.73 4.04 7.96
CA GLU A 564 43.27 4.10 7.86
C GLU A 564 42.61 2.72 7.89
N VAL A 565 43.21 1.72 7.24
CA VAL A 565 42.72 0.34 7.15
C VAL A 565 43.81 -0.62 7.60
N LEU A 566 43.59 -1.38 8.66
CA LEU A 566 44.58 -2.33 9.16
C LEU A 566 45.03 -3.28 8.05
N GLN A 567 46.34 -3.56 7.96
CA GLN A 567 46.93 -4.41 6.93
C GLN A 567 46.23 -5.76 6.79
N GLU A 568 45.88 -6.39 7.91
CA GLU A 568 45.17 -7.68 7.97
C GLU A 568 43.75 -7.63 7.37
N GLN A 569 43.17 -6.43 7.31
CA GLN A 569 41.88 -6.18 6.71
C GLN A 569 41.98 -5.83 5.22
N ILE A 570 43.18 -5.74 4.63
CA ILE A 570 43.35 -5.48 3.19
C ILE A 570 43.50 -6.81 2.44
N ALA A 571 42.44 -7.22 1.74
CA ALA A 571 42.37 -8.52 1.06
C ALA A 571 43.42 -8.69 -0.05
N ASN A 572 43.77 -7.60 -0.73
CA ASN A 572 44.70 -7.58 -1.86
C ASN A 572 46.04 -6.93 -1.53
N TYR A 573 46.49 -6.96 -0.27
CA TYR A 573 47.69 -6.23 0.18
C TYR A 573 48.95 -6.56 -0.63
N SER A 574 49.24 -7.85 -0.87
CA SER A 574 50.42 -8.25 -1.67
C SER A 574 50.34 -7.76 -3.12
N LYS A 575 49.16 -7.85 -3.74
CA LYS A 575 48.94 -7.35 -5.11
C LYS A 575 49.05 -5.84 -5.17
N LEU A 576 48.60 -5.12 -4.14
CA LEU A 576 48.70 -3.67 -4.03
C LEU A 576 50.17 -3.25 -3.95
N GLU A 577 50.99 -3.97 -3.17
CA GLU A 577 52.42 -3.72 -3.05
C GLU A 577 53.13 -3.85 -4.41
N ASP A 578 52.85 -4.93 -5.15
CA ASP A 578 53.43 -5.16 -6.48
C ASP A 578 52.98 -4.10 -7.50
N LEU A 579 51.69 -3.74 -7.47
CA LEU A 579 51.11 -2.74 -8.37
C LEU A 579 51.72 -1.36 -8.14
N LEU A 580 51.82 -0.91 -6.89
CA LEU A 580 52.41 0.38 -6.55
C LEU A 580 53.88 0.48 -6.99
N ILE A 581 54.66 -0.60 -6.85
CA ILE A 581 56.05 -0.61 -7.34
C ILE A 581 56.10 -0.49 -8.85
N SER A 582 55.26 -1.24 -9.56
CA SER A 582 55.20 -1.20 -11.02
C SER A 582 54.86 0.21 -11.49
N ASP A 583 53.79 0.78 -10.95
CA ASP A 583 53.28 2.09 -11.32
C ASP A 583 54.31 3.20 -11.01
N LEU A 584 54.94 3.17 -9.84
CA LEU A 584 55.99 4.14 -9.49
C LEU A 584 57.20 4.04 -10.44
N ARG A 585 57.58 2.84 -10.87
CA ARG A 585 58.65 2.67 -11.87
C ARG A 585 58.27 3.23 -13.23
N ASP A 586 57.03 3.05 -13.64
CA ASP A 586 56.50 3.60 -14.88
C ASP A 586 56.46 5.14 -14.85
N LEU A 587 56.23 5.73 -13.66
CA LEU A 587 56.38 7.16 -13.38
C LEU A 587 57.84 7.64 -13.24
N GLY A 588 58.82 6.76 -13.46
CA GLY A 588 60.24 7.11 -13.48
C GLY A 588 60.96 7.01 -12.11
N TYR A 589 60.31 6.48 -11.07
CA TYR A 589 60.98 6.21 -9.80
C TYR A 589 61.99 5.06 -9.96
N THR A 590 63.21 5.29 -9.48
CA THR A 590 64.27 4.28 -9.47
C THR A 590 64.09 3.32 -8.28
N LYS A 591 64.57 2.07 -8.39
CA LYS A 591 64.39 1.02 -7.35
C LYS A 591 64.79 1.52 -5.95
N THR A 592 65.98 2.09 -5.88
CA THR A 592 66.52 2.87 -4.77
C THR A 592 66.90 4.21 -5.37
N SER A 593 66.58 5.34 -4.73
CA SER A 593 67.07 6.62 -5.21
C SER A 593 68.60 6.53 -5.36
N PRO A 594 69.18 6.74 -6.56
CA PRO A 594 70.62 6.83 -6.65
C PRO A 594 71.03 7.99 -5.75
N GLN A 595 71.87 7.71 -4.76
CA GLN A 595 72.42 8.76 -3.91
C GLN A 595 73.05 9.78 -4.86
N CYS A 596 72.55 11.00 -4.82
CA CYS A 596 73.05 12.09 -5.61
C CYS A 596 73.79 13.04 -4.70
N GLU A 597 74.81 13.69 -5.23
CA GLU A 597 75.49 14.77 -4.53
C GLU A 597 75.57 16.00 -5.42
N LEU A 598 75.39 17.15 -4.79
CA LEU A 598 75.60 18.44 -5.41
C LEU A 598 77.08 18.73 -5.40
N ARG A 599 77.66 18.91 -6.60
CA ARG A 599 79.05 19.32 -6.74
C ARG A 599 79.13 20.67 -7.43
N VAL A 600 79.93 21.56 -6.85
CA VAL A 600 80.23 22.85 -7.48
C VAL A 600 81.11 22.60 -8.70
N ILE A 601 80.63 22.99 -9.87
CA ILE A 601 81.38 22.90 -11.13
C ILE A 601 82.25 24.14 -11.29
N LYS A 602 81.67 25.32 -11.03
CA LYS A 602 82.35 26.60 -11.15
C LYS A 602 81.72 27.62 -10.22
N SER A 603 82.55 28.34 -9.48
CA SER A 603 82.11 29.45 -8.63
C SER A 603 82.94 30.68 -8.98
N THR A 604 82.26 31.76 -9.36
CA THR A 604 82.84 33.10 -9.63
C THR A 604 82.10 34.14 -8.80
N ASN A 605 82.59 35.39 -8.77
CA ASN A 605 81.93 36.46 -8.01
C ASN A 605 80.50 36.77 -8.50
N SER A 606 80.13 36.37 -9.71
CA SER A 606 78.83 36.65 -10.35
C SER A 606 77.99 35.42 -10.69
N SER A 607 78.52 34.20 -10.53
CA SER A 607 77.80 32.98 -10.85
C SER A 607 78.22 31.79 -9.98
N PHE A 608 77.24 31.01 -9.56
CA PHE A 608 77.44 29.76 -8.85
C PHE A 608 76.83 28.62 -9.68
N ILE A 609 77.70 27.83 -10.31
CA ILE A 609 77.32 26.72 -11.17
C ILE A 609 77.60 25.43 -10.43
N PHE A 610 76.57 24.61 -10.26
CA PHE A 610 76.69 23.29 -9.66
C PHE A 610 75.94 22.27 -10.51
N GLY A 611 76.29 21.00 -10.30
CA GLY A 611 75.63 19.89 -10.95
C GLY A 611 75.28 18.80 -9.96
N ILE A 612 74.29 18.02 -10.35
CA ILE A 612 73.82 16.84 -9.61
C ILE A 612 74.56 15.63 -10.15
N TYR A 613 75.25 14.90 -9.29
CA TYR A 613 76.05 13.73 -9.67
C TYR A 613 75.58 12.49 -8.94
N PRO A 614 75.43 11.35 -9.61
CA PRO A 614 75.18 10.08 -8.92
C PRO A 614 76.46 9.66 -8.20
N VAL A 615 76.35 9.25 -6.94
CA VAL A 615 77.47 8.86 -6.06
C VAL A 615 78.10 7.55 -6.54
N GLU A 616 77.29 6.61 -7.06
CA GLU A 616 77.75 5.28 -7.48
C GLU A 616 78.51 5.27 -8.82
N ARG A 617 78.38 6.32 -9.64
CA ARG A 617 79.12 6.45 -10.90
C ARG A 617 80.06 7.64 -10.78
N SER A 618 81.35 7.41 -11.01
CA SER A 618 82.33 8.49 -11.23
C SER A 618 82.08 9.18 -12.58
N SER A 619 80.86 9.68 -12.81
CA SER A 619 80.50 10.43 -13.99
C SER A 619 81.25 11.75 -13.98
N ARG A 620 81.92 12.06 -15.09
CA ARG A 620 82.56 13.36 -15.29
C ARG A 620 81.53 14.46 -15.57
N GLU A 621 80.35 14.09 -16.06
CA GLU A 621 79.28 15.01 -16.41
C GLU A 621 78.11 14.92 -15.41
N PRO A 622 77.52 16.06 -15.03
CA PRO A 622 76.37 16.08 -14.14
C PRO A 622 75.10 15.59 -14.85
N ILE A 623 74.20 14.93 -14.11
CA ILE A 623 72.86 14.56 -14.59
C ILE A 623 72.08 15.82 -14.93
N HIS A 624 72.20 16.83 -14.07
CA HIS A 624 71.54 18.11 -14.23
C HIS A 624 72.46 19.23 -13.78
N LYS A 625 72.48 20.34 -14.51
CA LYS A 625 73.38 21.48 -14.27
C LYS A 625 72.57 22.73 -14.04
N ILE A 626 72.74 23.32 -12.86
CA ILE A 626 72.03 24.53 -12.46
C ILE A 626 73.03 25.67 -12.33
N THR A 627 72.61 26.86 -12.75
CA THR A 627 73.41 28.08 -12.66
C THR A 627 72.62 29.14 -11.93
N ILE A 628 73.07 29.49 -10.73
CA ILE A 628 72.59 30.67 -10.02
C ILE A 628 73.41 31.84 -10.53
N LYS A 629 72.77 32.76 -11.26
CA LYS A 629 73.38 34.02 -11.69
C LYS A 629 72.98 35.10 -10.72
N ASN A 630 73.93 35.95 -10.37
CA ASN A 630 73.66 37.12 -9.57
C ASN A 630 73.42 38.32 -10.50
N THR A 631 72.22 38.90 -10.46
CA THR A 631 71.83 40.11 -11.20
C THR A 631 71.94 41.38 -10.34
N GLY A 632 72.25 41.27 -9.05
CA GLY A 632 72.37 42.38 -8.10
C GLY A 632 71.06 42.82 -7.44
N GLU A 633 69.92 42.19 -7.79
CA GLU A 633 68.58 42.59 -7.32
C GLU A 633 68.07 41.72 -6.14
N ASP A 634 68.57 40.49 -5.99
CA ASP A 634 68.08 39.55 -4.99
C ASP A 634 68.86 39.64 -3.67
N SER A 635 68.15 39.64 -2.54
CA SER A 635 68.78 39.61 -1.22
C SER A 635 69.47 38.25 -0.97
N PRO A 636 70.57 38.22 -0.19
CA PRO A 636 71.23 36.99 0.24
C PRO A 636 70.28 35.94 0.81
N ASP A 637 69.35 36.39 1.66
CA ASP A 637 68.36 35.52 2.31
C ASP A 637 67.35 34.98 1.28
N SER A 638 66.97 35.78 0.27
CA SER A 638 66.10 35.34 -0.83
C SER A 638 66.76 34.28 -1.70
N LEU A 639 68.07 34.38 -1.96
CA LEU A 639 68.82 33.37 -2.71
C LEU A 639 68.95 32.05 -1.92
N PHE A 640 69.15 32.12 -0.59
CA PHE A 640 69.12 30.93 0.27
C PHE A 640 67.76 30.29 0.32
N GLN A 641 66.74 31.08 0.61
CA GLN A 641 65.37 30.59 0.74
C GLN A 641 64.86 30.02 -0.58
N GLY A 642 65.19 30.63 -1.72
CA GLY A 642 64.86 30.09 -3.05
C GLY A 642 65.55 28.76 -3.34
N PHE A 643 66.79 28.58 -2.87
CA PHE A 643 67.51 27.32 -3.00
C PHE A 643 66.99 26.23 -2.05
N GLU A 644 66.69 26.56 -0.79
CA GLU A 644 66.03 25.66 0.16
C GLU A 644 64.65 25.24 -0.35
N SER A 645 63.86 26.18 -0.88
CA SER A 645 62.58 25.88 -1.51
C SER A 645 62.75 24.98 -2.75
N SER A 646 63.83 25.16 -3.52
CA SER A 646 64.12 24.28 -4.65
C SER A 646 64.46 22.84 -4.23
N LEU A 647 65.06 22.67 -3.05
CA LEU A 647 65.39 21.36 -2.47
C LEU A 647 64.18 20.65 -1.85
N SER A 648 63.28 21.40 -1.21
CA SER A 648 62.08 20.83 -0.58
C SER A 648 60.95 20.60 -1.58
N GLU A 649 60.73 21.54 -2.50
CA GLU A 649 59.51 21.63 -3.31
C GLU A 649 59.76 21.96 -4.80
N GLY A 650 60.99 22.27 -5.21
CA GLY A 650 61.34 22.64 -6.60
C GLY A 650 62.14 21.59 -7.36
N GLU A 651 62.83 22.00 -8.43
CA GLU A 651 63.50 21.10 -9.39
C GLU A 651 64.55 20.16 -8.75
N LEU A 652 65.10 20.51 -7.58
CA LEU A 652 66.08 19.69 -6.86
C LEU A 652 65.43 18.63 -5.97
N SER A 653 64.16 18.78 -5.62
CA SER A 653 63.40 17.81 -4.82
C SER A 653 63.28 16.45 -5.51
N HIS A 654 63.42 16.39 -6.85
CA HIS A 654 63.41 15.14 -7.61
C HIS A 654 64.64 14.24 -7.39
N PHE A 655 65.66 14.69 -6.64
CA PHE A 655 66.91 13.97 -6.45
C PHE A 655 67.20 13.70 -4.96
N TYR A 656 67.71 12.50 -4.66
CA TYR A 656 68.15 12.16 -3.30
C TYR A 656 69.53 12.75 -2.99
N ILE A 657 69.58 14.01 -2.55
CA ILE A 657 70.83 14.72 -2.28
C ILE A 657 71.39 14.38 -0.89
N ILE A 658 72.47 13.60 -0.85
CA ILE A 658 73.07 13.16 0.42
C ILE A 658 73.97 14.21 1.09
N ASN A 659 74.37 15.25 0.36
CA ASN A 659 75.32 16.25 0.83
C ASN A 659 74.71 17.65 0.97
N ASN A 660 73.42 17.73 1.32
CA ASN A 660 72.68 18.98 1.40
C ASN A 660 73.33 20.00 2.36
N ASP A 661 73.47 19.69 3.65
CA ASP A 661 74.06 20.64 4.63
C ASP A 661 75.50 21.06 4.30
N PRO A 662 76.41 20.14 3.91
CA PRO A 662 77.74 20.51 3.44
C PRO A 662 77.72 21.41 2.20
N PHE A 663 76.76 21.23 1.30
CA PHE A 663 76.62 22.04 0.10
C PHE A 663 76.02 23.42 0.40
N LEU A 664 74.99 23.48 1.24
CA LEU A 664 74.38 24.72 1.72
C LEU A 664 75.42 25.63 2.38
N LYS A 665 76.34 25.08 3.19
CA LYS A 665 77.46 25.85 3.76
C LYS A 665 78.41 26.42 2.70
N LYS A 666 78.62 25.72 1.58
CA LYS A 666 79.44 26.21 0.46
C LYS A 666 78.72 27.32 -0.30
N LEU A 667 77.42 27.19 -0.49
CA LEU A 667 76.57 28.24 -1.04
C LEU A 667 76.58 29.47 -0.11
N GLU A 668 76.40 29.28 1.21
CA GLU A 668 76.47 30.32 2.25
C GLU A 668 77.78 31.07 2.25
N SER A 669 78.89 30.34 2.17
CA SER A 669 80.22 30.93 2.07
C SER A 669 80.44 31.68 0.75
N TRP A 670 79.75 31.30 -0.33
CA TRP A 670 79.83 32.02 -1.61
C TRP A 670 78.98 33.31 -1.57
N VAL A 671 77.75 33.24 -1.06
CA VAL A 671 76.88 34.41 -0.91
C VAL A 671 77.47 35.41 0.09
N LYS A 672 78.07 34.97 1.20
CA LYS A 672 78.77 35.88 2.15
C LYS A 672 79.98 36.57 1.52
N ARG A 673 80.82 35.84 0.77
CA ARG A 673 81.93 36.43 0.01
C ARG A 673 81.48 37.41 -1.06
N TYR A 674 80.26 37.27 -1.57
CA TYR A 674 79.66 38.22 -2.49
C TYR A 674 79.31 39.54 -1.79
N ILE A 675 78.75 39.49 -0.57
CA ILE A 675 78.43 40.68 0.24
C ILE A 675 79.70 41.48 0.56
N GLU A 676 80.80 40.80 0.88
CA GLU A 676 82.08 41.43 1.22
C GLU A 676 82.83 42.06 0.03
N ASN A 677 82.45 41.74 -1.22
CA ASN A 677 83.12 42.28 -2.42
C ASN A 677 82.28 43.32 -3.20
N ASN A 678 81.00 43.51 -2.84
CA ASN A 678 80.12 44.53 -3.44
C ASN A 678 79.70 45.65 -2.46
N HIS A 679 80.19 45.58 -1.22
CA HIS A 679 80.32 46.71 -0.30
C HIS A 679 81.80 47.09 -0.21
#